data_AF-A0A959DBE9-F1
#
_entry.id   AF-A0A959DBE9-F1
#
_cell.length_a   1.000
_cell.length_b   1.000
_cell.length_c   1.000
_cell.angle_alpha   90.00
_cell.angle_beta   90.00
_cell.angle_gamma   90.00
#
_symmetry.space_group_name_H-M   'P 1'
#
loop_
_entity.id
_entity.type
_entity.pdbx_description
1 polymer ?
#
loop_
_entity_poly.entity_id
_entity_poly.type
_entity_poly.pdbx_seq_one_letter_code
_entity_poly.pdbx_strand_id
1 'polypeptide(L)'
;MLRYFTLLGGLCFFWGIAIAQNEQTLHHLASFETGMEAAAETVAFDPASNRVFLTNSAPNTLGIVDISDLKAPALVMEISLSPYGAGPNSVAASNGVVAVAVQSDPKTDPGKVVFFDSDGNYLHEVTVGALPDMLTFSQDGALVLVANEGEPDDDYTVDPMGSVSVIDLSGGVSSAAVTTITFEAYNDRKANLQNKGVRIFGNDGLATVAEDLEPEYIALSPDGAYAYVNCQESNALAVLDMATLEFVDILPLGYKNHQTGRPVLESFIVNELAADWPELGTPVYDGGQDPVFLGGFSGMYYDPTESTVNKYVFYVVPDRGPNDDTFGRNDVSPAAPQNLRPFKLPDYQGRIVKLSLNRQTGAISLDEQVLLYRQDGATPISGKGNIPGFDEVPVTYTDPSTPYANVDYTDNASGEELHQLPYDELGGDFEGILRDKDGNFWMCDEYRPALYKFQPDGVLIERYVPEGTSQLGTTPQPAGTYGAETLPAVYSKRRANRGFEAIAYDPETNVVYAFIQSPLENPDNSVRNNTDVIRILGVDAASGTPVEEYVYLLEQNQYSGLSTSRVDKIGDAVYAGDGKFLVLERDSEAPGVKEGKKFIFEITLAGATNTLELPNGLLNLEEYSADELLAAGIQAVHKTKVANLPTLNYVSSDKAEGLAFLPGGEIAVINDNDFGLAGAGVTDNSVLGIISFQGDYGFDASDRDSRINITSHPTLGMFMPDAIAAYEADGKAYVVTANEGDSRDYDGYSEEVRVKDLTLDPAAYPNAAELQADENLGRLKTTTANGDYDGDGDVDQIYSFGGRSFSIFDAYGNLVYDSGQDFGTIASFIEPGLFNEDEGEKDGRSDDKGVEPEALAIGTIGGYTYAFVGFERQNAIVAYDITDPFSPMFITYYNNRTLGADGIKGDVSPEIIKFVPAVDSPNGENLLVVGYEVSGSVGIIQVGGELVSISEELRDATAFRAFPNPAVDRIFFNQPISGQVFDANGRLVTTMQNVAEMNVNGWPAGLYLIATEGHGRQRFLKL
;
A
#
# COMPACT_ATOMS: atom_id res chain seq x y z
N MET A 1 -36.61 22.63 -34.78
CA MET A 1 -37.54 23.69 -35.23
C MET A 1 -36.72 24.96 -35.47
N LEU A 2 -37.05 25.70 -36.53
CA LEU A 2 -36.30 26.80 -37.16
C LEU A 2 -36.11 28.09 -36.31
N ARG A 3 -34.98 28.79 -36.56
CA ARG A 3 -34.77 30.27 -36.63
C ARG A 3 -34.56 31.11 -35.35
N TYR A 4 -33.39 31.75 -35.25
CA TYR A 4 -33.13 33.21 -35.09
C TYR A 4 -31.66 33.50 -35.50
N PHE A 5 -31.39 34.03 -36.71
CA PHE A 5 -30.85 35.39 -37.04
C PHE A 5 -29.63 35.87 -36.20
N THR A 6 -28.37 35.81 -36.67
CA THR A 6 -27.55 36.72 -37.54
C THR A 6 -26.94 38.00 -36.94
N LEU A 7 -25.62 38.10 -37.18
CA LEU A 7 -24.75 39.24 -37.52
C LEU A 7 -24.24 40.25 -36.46
N LEU A 8 -22.94 40.11 -36.14
CA LEU A 8 -21.87 41.13 -36.01
C LEU A 8 -20.65 40.33 -35.50
N GLY A 9 -19.44 40.30 -36.06
CA GLY A 9 -18.76 41.09 -37.06
C GLY A 9 -17.28 41.13 -36.65
N GLY A 10 -16.36 40.75 -37.53
CA GLY A 10 -14.99 41.26 -37.51
C GLY A 10 -13.90 40.40 -36.87
N LEU A 11 -12.82 40.28 -37.65
CA LEU A 11 -11.44 39.98 -37.28
C LEU A 11 -11.09 38.51 -36.99
N CYS A 12 -10.77 37.80 -38.07
CA CYS A 12 -9.72 36.80 -38.07
C CYS A 12 -8.41 37.45 -37.56
N PHE A 13 -8.10 37.28 -36.28
CA PHE A 13 -6.73 37.38 -35.81
C PHE A 13 -6.08 36.01 -35.97
N PHE A 14 -5.38 35.83 -37.09
CA PHE A 14 -4.28 34.87 -37.14
C PHE A 14 -3.19 35.40 -36.21
N TRP A 15 -3.17 34.97 -34.96
CA TRP A 15 -1.91 34.90 -34.24
C TRP A 15 -1.19 33.67 -34.76
N GLY A 16 -0.23 33.89 -35.65
CA GLY A 16 0.82 32.92 -35.89
C GLY A 16 1.54 32.73 -34.57
N ILE A 17 1.38 31.57 -33.97
CA ILE A 17 2.18 31.17 -32.82
C ILE A 17 3.58 30.91 -33.37
N ALA A 18 4.48 31.87 -33.17
CA ALA A 18 5.91 31.58 -33.19
C ALA A 18 6.22 30.93 -31.83
N ILE A 19 6.25 29.60 -31.78
CA ILE A 19 6.85 28.90 -30.64
C ILE A 19 8.35 28.99 -30.83
N ALA A 20 9.03 29.62 -29.86
CA ALA A 20 10.47 29.69 -29.79
C ALA A 20 11.08 28.29 -29.67
N GLN A 21 12.29 28.14 -30.19
CA GLN A 21 13.08 26.92 -30.08
C GLN A 21 13.40 26.64 -28.60
N ASN A 22 13.12 25.42 -28.14
CA ASN A 22 13.76 24.76 -26.98
C ASN A 22 13.97 25.64 -25.73
N GLU A 23 12.90 26.08 -25.08
CA GLU A 23 13.01 26.59 -23.70
C GLU A 23 12.99 25.38 -22.76
N GLN A 24 14.15 25.06 -22.16
CA GLN A 24 14.25 24.01 -21.14
C GLN A 24 13.49 24.42 -19.88
N THR A 25 12.72 23.53 -19.27
CA THR A 25 11.94 23.84 -18.05
C THR A 25 12.81 24.01 -16.80
N LEU A 26 13.97 23.36 -16.78
CA LEU A 26 15.03 23.52 -15.78
C LEU A 26 16.25 24.12 -16.48
N HIS A 27 16.73 25.27 -16.00
CA HIS A 27 17.81 26.04 -16.61
C HIS A 27 19.06 26.01 -15.73
N HIS A 28 20.12 25.37 -16.22
CA HIS A 28 21.44 25.47 -15.57
C HIS A 28 21.92 26.93 -15.54
N LEU A 29 22.27 27.44 -14.36
CA LEU A 29 22.87 28.77 -14.22
C LEU A 29 24.38 28.70 -14.07
N ALA A 30 24.87 27.88 -13.16
CA ALA A 30 26.28 27.63 -12.89
C ALA A 30 26.46 26.38 -12.02
N SER A 31 27.69 25.88 -11.98
CA SER A 31 28.13 24.90 -10.97
C SER A 31 29.33 25.49 -10.22
N PHE A 32 29.37 25.28 -8.91
CA PHE A 32 30.56 25.52 -8.09
C PHE A 32 31.32 24.22 -7.91
N GLU A 33 32.58 24.17 -8.37
CA GLU A 33 33.46 23.01 -8.25
C GLU A 33 34.27 23.12 -6.95
N THR A 34 34.20 22.11 -6.09
CA THR A 34 35.04 22.05 -4.88
C THR A 34 36.50 21.72 -5.23
N GLY A 35 36.70 20.94 -6.30
CA GLY A 35 38.01 20.38 -6.66
C GLY A 35 38.45 19.23 -5.73
N MET A 36 37.51 18.63 -5.00
CA MET A 36 37.70 17.54 -4.05
C MET A 36 36.92 16.30 -4.51
N GLU A 37 37.38 15.12 -4.10
CA GLU A 37 36.63 13.85 -4.25
C GLU A 37 35.72 13.67 -3.01
N ALA A 38 34.60 12.95 -3.14
CA ALA A 38 33.61 12.72 -2.07
C ALA A 38 33.25 14.03 -1.33
N ALA A 39 32.61 14.91 -2.09
CA ALA A 39 32.37 16.30 -1.71
C ALA A 39 31.00 16.75 -2.21
N ALA A 40 30.39 17.71 -1.52
CA ALA A 40 29.03 18.17 -1.78
C ALA A 40 27.94 17.08 -1.63
N GLU A 41 28.16 16.12 -0.72
CA GLU A 41 27.21 15.05 -0.37
C GLU A 41 25.88 15.63 0.13
N THR A 42 25.93 16.58 1.06
CA THR A 42 24.74 17.31 1.50
C THR A 42 24.87 18.81 1.28
N VAL A 43 23.74 19.48 1.05
CA VAL A 43 23.69 20.93 0.84
C VAL A 43 22.55 21.58 1.62
N ALA A 44 22.81 22.76 2.16
CA ALA A 44 21.82 23.62 2.79
C ALA A 44 21.90 25.04 2.26
N PHE A 45 20.80 25.80 2.37
CA PHE A 45 20.74 27.18 1.92
C PHE A 45 20.17 28.10 3.01
N ASP A 46 20.84 29.24 3.24
CA ASP A 46 20.35 30.31 4.11
C ASP A 46 19.91 31.53 3.27
N PRO A 47 18.60 31.85 3.22
CA PRO A 47 18.08 32.93 2.39
C PRO A 47 18.51 34.33 2.86
N ALA A 48 18.82 34.50 4.14
CA ALA A 48 19.21 35.81 4.67
C ALA A 48 20.61 36.23 4.20
N SER A 49 21.52 35.26 4.04
CA SER A 49 22.90 35.49 3.63
C SER A 49 23.19 35.15 2.16
N ASN A 50 22.24 34.49 1.46
CA ASN A 50 22.44 33.91 0.13
C ASN A 50 23.63 32.94 0.08
N ARG A 51 23.80 32.14 1.12
CA ARG A 51 24.90 31.17 1.23
C ARG A 51 24.39 29.76 1.13
N VAL A 52 25.14 28.96 0.38
CA VAL A 52 25.04 27.51 0.35
C VAL A 52 26.12 26.93 1.26
N PHE A 53 25.73 25.96 2.07
CA PHE A 53 26.62 25.18 2.93
C PHE A 53 26.68 23.77 2.36
N LEU A 54 27.86 23.17 2.33
CA LEU A 54 28.04 21.82 1.81
C LEU A 54 29.02 21.02 2.66
N THR A 55 28.73 19.73 2.84
CA THR A 55 29.66 18.79 3.49
C THR A 55 30.66 18.27 2.47
N ASN A 56 31.92 18.12 2.91
CA ASN A 56 32.93 17.42 2.13
C ASN A 56 33.56 16.36 3.04
N SER A 57 33.26 15.09 2.79
CA SER A 57 33.56 14.00 3.72
C SER A 57 35.01 13.58 3.68
N ALA A 58 35.59 13.36 2.50
CA ALA A 58 37.01 13.01 2.37
C ALA A 58 37.96 14.03 3.05
N PRO A 59 37.81 15.36 2.89
CA PRO A 59 38.63 16.34 3.59
C PRO A 59 38.14 16.68 5.02
N ASN A 60 36.98 16.16 5.45
CA ASN A 60 36.33 16.45 6.74
C ASN A 60 36.13 17.97 6.98
N THR A 61 35.39 18.61 6.08
CA THR A 61 35.15 20.07 6.11
C THR A 61 33.70 20.46 5.82
N LEU A 62 33.31 21.64 6.34
CA LEU A 62 32.13 22.38 5.89
C LEU A 62 32.56 23.49 4.92
N GLY A 63 32.05 23.47 3.69
CA GLY A 63 32.20 24.54 2.72
C GLY A 63 31.11 25.60 2.85
N ILE A 64 31.45 26.87 2.64
CA ILE A 64 30.50 27.99 2.56
C ILE A 64 30.68 28.69 1.22
N VAL A 65 29.62 28.73 0.41
CA VAL A 65 29.61 29.30 -0.94
C VAL A 65 28.59 30.43 -1.01
N ASP A 66 29.02 31.61 -1.45
CA ASP A 66 28.11 32.73 -1.74
C ASP A 66 27.50 32.53 -3.13
N ILE A 67 26.17 32.60 -3.20
CA ILE A 67 25.41 32.50 -4.45
C ILE A 67 24.62 33.77 -4.77
N SER A 68 25.04 34.92 -4.22
CA SER A 68 24.40 36.22 -4.49
C SER A 68 24.47 36.57 -5.99
N ASP A 69 25.53 36.13 -6.70
CA ASP A 69 25.57 36.04 -8.16
C ASP A 69 25.43 34.58 -8.60
N LEU A 70 24.20 34.19 -8.95
CA LEU A 70 23.85 32.81 -9.34
C LEU A 70 24.62 32.27 -10.55
N LYS A 71 25.33 33.13 -11.30
CA LYS A 71 26.17 32.72 -12.45
C LYS A 71 27.64 32.60 -12.12
N ALA A 72 28.04 33.00 -10.91
CA ALA A 72 29.40 32.98 -10.43
C ALA A 72 29.43 32.66 -8.93
N PRO A 73 28.93 31.48 -8.52
CA PRO A 73 29.02 31.05 -7.13
C PRO A 73 30.48 31.02 -6.68
N ALA A 74 30.74 31.48 -5.46
CA ALA A 74 32.11 31.71 -4.99
C ALA A 74 32.32 31.17 -3.57
N LEU A 75 33.40 30.41 -3.38
CA LEU A 75 33.82 29.96 -2.06
C LEU A 75 34.11 31.17 -1.16
N VAL A 76 33.45 31.21 -0.01
CA VAL A 76 33.71 32.16 1.08
C VAL A 76 34.81 31.61 1.97
N MET A 77 34.64 30.39 2.47
CA MET A 77 35.59 29.69 3.31
C MET A 77 35.29 28.20 3.44
N GLU A 78 36.28 27.47 3.97
CA GLU A 78 36.17 26.07 4.40
C GLU A 78 36.50 25.98 5.89
N ILE A 79 35.70 25.23 6.63
CA ILE A 79 35.86 25.01 8.06
C ILE A 79 36.25 23.56 8.27
N SER A 80 37.40 23.33 8.91
CA SER A 80 37.80 21.98 9.31
C SER A 80 36.93 21.49 10.47
N LEU A 81 36.39 20.28 10.32
CA LEU A 81 35.54 19.63 11.32
C LEU A 81 36.27 18.56 12.14
N SER A 82 37.55 18.32 11.84
CA SER A 82 38.44 17.43 12.61
C SER A 82 38.49 17.69 14.14
N PRO A 83 38.29 18.93 14.65
CA PRO A 83 38.18 19.15 16.10
C PRO A 83 36.93 18.52 16.74
N TYR A 84 35.90 18.22 15.94
CA TYR A 84 34.60 17.78 16.39
C TYR A 84 34.35 16.29 16.15
N GLY A 85 34.91 15.73 15.09
CA GLY A 85 34.77 14.31 14.72
C GLY A 85 35.49 13.96 13.42
N ALA A 86 35.11 12.85 12.80
CA ALA A 86 35.86 12.21 11.73
C ALA A 86 35.38 12.55 10.31
N GLY A 87 34.08 12.78 10.14
CA GLY A 87 33.45 13.08 8.85
C GLY A 87 32.09 13.77 9.05
N PRO A 88 31.74 14.77 8.22
CA PRO A 88 30.42 15.37 8.21
C PRO A 88 29.44 14.65 7.27
N ASN A 89 28.31 14.16 7.79
CA ASN A 89 27.34 13.43 6.98
C ASN A 89 26.25 14.35 6.46
N SER A 90 25.78 15.31 7.28
CA SER A 90 24.70 16.22 6.88
C SER A 90 24.88 17.66 7.35
N VAL A 91 24.33 18.60 6.57
CA VAL A 91 24.18 20.01 6.94
C VAL A 91 22.76 20.51 6.70
N ALA A 92 22.23 21.28 7.66
CA ALA A 92 21.02 22.08 7.47
C ALA A 92 21.22 23.51 7.98
N ALA A 93 20.41 24.44 7.45
CA ALA A 93 20.42 25.83 7.84
C ALA A 93 19.00 26.36 8.07
N SER A 94 18.81 27.11 9.16
CA SER A 94 17.55 27.80 9.46
C SER A 94 17.82 29.02 10.34
N ASN A 95 17.15 30.15 10.05
CA ASN A 95 17.21 31.38 10.85
C ASN A 95 18.64 31.87 11.18
N GLY A 96 19.59 31.72 10.25
CA GLY A 96 20.99 32.11 10.43
C GLY A 96 21.84 31.16 11.29
N VAL A 97 21.30 30.01 11.66
CA VAL A 97 22.01 28.91 12.32
C VAL A 97 22.26 27.80 11.31
N VAL A 98 23.47 27.27 11.29
CA VAL A 98 23.90 26.14 10.47
C VAL A 98 24.24 24.99 11.41
N ALA A 99 23.58 23.85 11.25
CA ALA A 99 23.83 22.64 12.02
C ALA A 99 24.51 21.60 11.12
N VAL A 100 25.56 20.95 11.62
CA VAL A 100 26.33 19.93 10.90
C VAL A 100 26.39 18.66 11.73
N ALA A 101 25.94 17.53 11.19
CA ALA A 101 26.12 16.21 11.77
C ALA A 101 27.55 15.75 11.49
N VAL A 102 28.25 15.31 12.53
CA VAL A 102 29.65 14.86 12.44
C VAL A 102 29.80 13.54 13.19
N GLN A 103 30.18 12.49 12.48
CA GLN A 103 30.41 11.17 13.05
C GLN A 103 31.67 11.13 13.94
N SER A 104 31.72 10.14 14.85
CA SER A 104 32.89 9.86 15.68
C SER A 104 33.94 9.01 14.93
N ASP A 105 35.13 8.86 15.51
CA ASP A 105 36.13 7.85 15.13
C ASP A 105 36.43 7.01 16.38
N PRO A 106 35.93 5.74 16.46
CA PRO A 106 35.19 5.01 15.41
C PRO A 106 33.75 5.51 15.19
N LYS A 107 33.15 5.21 14.02
CA LYS A 107 31.78 5.64 13.64
C LYS A 107 30.68 5.13 14.58
N THR A 108 30.94 3.98 15.20
CA THR A 108 30.06 3.30 16.16
C THR A 108 29.96 4.01 17.52
N ASP A 109 30.84 4.98 17.80
CA ASP A 109 30.73 5.82 18.99
C ASP A 109 29.75 7.00 18.76
N PRO A 110 29.10 7.52 19.81
CA PRO A 110 28.24 8.71 19.72
C PRO A 110 28.90 9.90 19.00
N GLY A 111 28.24 10.42 17.97
CA GLY A 111 28.68 11.56 17.18
C GLY A 111 28.27 12.91 17.78
N LYS A 112 28.33 13.96 16.96
CA LYS A 112 28.00 15.33 17.35
C LYS A 112 27.15 16.05 16.32
N VAL A 113 26.37 17.01 16.80
CA VAL A 113 25.90 18.14 15.98
C VAL A 113 26.67 19.38 16.37
N VAL A 114 27.28 20.03 15.38
CA VAL A 114 28.06 21.27 15.54
C VAL A 114 27.30 22.43 14.92
N PHE A 115 27.13 23.50 15.69
CA PHE A 115 26.40 24.68 15.27
C PHE A 115 27.34 25.83 14.91
N PHE A 116 27.09 26.45 13.77
CA PHE A 116 27.75 27.66 13.29
C PHE A 116 26.69 28.74 12.99
N ASP A 117 27.11 30.00 12.90
CA ASP A 117 26.31 31.03 12.21
C ASP A 117 26.57 30.99 10.69
N SER A 118 25.78 31.73 9.91
CA SER A 118 25.96 31.79 8.44
C SER A 118 27.34 32.33 8.00
N ASP A 119 28.08 32.97 8.91
CA ASP A 119 29.45 33.46 8.70
C ASP A 119 30.53 32.41 9.01
N GLY A 120 30.14 31.22 9.47
CA GLY A 120 31.07 30.15 9.80
C GLY A 120 31.67 30.26 11.21
N ASN A 121 31.14 31.14 12.06
CA ASN A 121 31.59 31.23 13.45
C ASN A 121 30.93 30.12 14.27
N TYR A 122 31.76 29.38 15.03
CA TYR A 122 31.27 28.38 15.96
C TYR A 122 30.34 28.99 17.01
N LEU A 123 29.19 28.34 17.24
CA LEU A 123 28.20 28.73 18.24
C LEU A 123 28.18 27.73 19.42
N HIS A 124 28.04 26.44 19.14
CA HIS A 124 27.95 25.37 20.15
C HIS A 124 28.11 23.98 19.51
N GLU A 125 28.24 22.94 20.32
CA GLU A 125 28.14 21.55 19.88
C GLU A 125 27.43 20.72 20.95
N VAL A 126 26.76 19.65 20.52
CA VAL A 126 26.10 18.68 21.39
C VAL A 126 26.41 17.26 20.93
N THR A 127 26.42 16.30 21.86
CA THR A 127 26.54 14.87 21.55
C THR A 127 25.16 14.29 21.20
N VAL A 128 25.12 13.44 20.18
CA VAL A 128 23.92 12.75 19.68
C VAL A 128 24.19 11.24 19.60
N GLY A 129 23.38 10.47 18.85
CA GLY A 129 23.58 9.02 18.68
C GLY A 129 24.82 8.67 17.85
N ALA A 130 25.08 7.37 17.68
CA ALA A 130 26.15 6.87 16.81
C ALA A 130 25.81 7.15 15.34
N LEU A 131 26.82 7.50 14.54
CA LEU A 131 26.67 7.87 13.14
C LEU A 131 25.46 8.80 12.85
N PRO A 132 25.50 10.07 13.32
CA PRO A 132 24.48 11.04 12.94
C PRO A 132 24.57 11.27 11.45
N ASP A 133 23.58 10.76 10.72
CA ASP A 133 23.61 10.71 9.27
C ASP A 133 22.94 11.96 8.69
N MET A 134 21.60 12.03 8.71
CA MET A 134 20.85 13.21 8.30
C MET A 134 20.39 14.10 9.46
N LEU A 135 20.32 15.42 9.22
CA LEU A 135 19.61 16.33 10.12
C LEU A 135 18.71 17.33 9.39
N THR A 136 17.63 17.74 10.06
CA THR A 136 16.69 18.76 9.57
C THR A 136 16.14 19.64 10.69
N PHE A 137 15.72 20.85 10.35
CA PHE A 137 15.07 21.77 11.30
C PHE A 137 13.55 21.58 11.29
N SER A 138 12.90 21.80 12.43
CA SER A 138 11.45 22.04 12.46
C SER A 138 11.07 23.27 11.63
N GLN A 139 9.83 23.35 11.16
CA GLN A 139 9.38 24.45 10.29
C GLN A 139 9.58 25.84 10.92
N ASP A 140 9.55 25.95 12.24
CA ASP A 140 9.82 27.20 12.99
C ASP A 140 11.29 27.40 13.37
N GLY A 141 12.16 26.42 13.10
CA GLY A 141 13.57 26.40 13.46
C GLY A 141 13.87 26.24 14.95
N ALA A 142 12.86 25.89 15.76
CA ALA A 142 13.03 25.71 17.20
C ALA A 142 13.67 24.36 17.58
N LEU A 143 13.54 23.34 16.73
CA LEU A 143 14.09 22.01 16.93
C LEU A 143 15.03 21.64 15.77
N VAL A 144 16.02 20.80 16.07
CA VAL A 144 16.78 20.03 15.06
C VAL A 144 16.56 18.55 15.33
N LEU A 145 16.13 17.82 14.32
CA LEU A 145 16.00 16.36 14.35
C LEU A 145 17.20 15.77 13.64
N VAL A 146 17.76 14.69 14.20
CA VAL A 146 18.95 14.02 13.69
C VAL A 146 18.66 12.53 13.64
N ALA A 147 18.69 11.95 12.45
CA ALA A 147 18.73 10.51 12.27
C ALA A 147 20.13 10.03 12.65
N ASN A 148 20.20 9.11 13.61
CA ASN A 148 21.46 8.49 14.02
C ASN A 148 21.33 7.05 13.58
N GLU A 149 21.98 6.75 12.48
CA GLU A 149 21.84 5.51 11.73
C GLU A 149 22.25 4.32 12.59
N GLY A 150 23.36 4.47 13.32
CA GLY A 150 23.80 3.43 14.24
C GLY A 150 24.41 2.21 13.54
N GLU A 151 24.92 2.36 12.31
CA GLU A 151 25.56 1.28 11.57
C GLU A 151 26.64 0.54 12.38
N PRO A 152 26.80 -0.78 12.14
CA PRO A 152 27.88 -1.57 12.70
C PRO A 152 29.26 -1.18 12.16
N ASP A 153 30.33 -1.65 12.82
CA ASP A 153 31.67 -1.63 12.24
C ASP A 153 31.81 -2.65 11.10
N ASP A 154 32.80 -2.47 10.20
CA ASP A 154 32.98 -3.33 9.02
C ASP A 154 33.11 -4.83 9.36
N ASP A 155 33.71 -5.16 10.51
CA ASP A 155 33.85 -6.54 11.00
C ASP A 155 32.55 -7.09 11.67
N TYR A 156 31.50 -6.27 11.77
CA TYR A 156 30.20 -6.57 12.39
C TYR A 156 30.30 -7.06 13.85
N THR A 157 31.23 -6.48 14.61
CA THR A 157 31.51 -6.85 16.01
C THR A 157 30.95 -5.87 17.04
N VAL A 158 30.69 -4.64 16.62
CA VAL A 158 30.07 -3.57 17.40
C VAL A 158 28.95 -3.01 16.55
N ASP A 159 27.71 -3.26 16.99
CA ASP A 159 26.47 -2.87 16.34
C ASP A 159 25.69 -1.94 17.29
N PRO A 160 25.82 -0.61 17.14
CA PRO A 160 25.07 0.36 17.92
C PRO A 160 23.56 0.26 17.68
N MET A 161 22.77 0.90 18.55
CA MET A 161 21.34 1.05 18.28
C MET A 161 21.09 2.28 17.41
N GLY A 162 20.28 2.13 16.37
CA GLY A 162 19.71 3.26 15.65
C GLY A 162 18.80 4.10 16.55
N SER A 163 18.76 5.42 16.30
CA SER A 163 17.99 6.36 17.13
C SER A 163 17.72 7.69 16.44
N VAL A 164 16.76 8.47 16.97
CA VAL A 164 16.55 9.87 16.57
C VAL A 164 16.88 10.80 17.72
N SER A 165 17.70 11.82 17.46
CA SER A 165 18.03 12.85 18.45
C SER A 165 17.28 14.14 18.13
N VAL A 166 16.51 14.65 19.09
CA VAL A 166 15.78 15.92 19.01
C VAL A 166 16.50 16.95 19.87
N ILE A 167 16.96 18.02 19.23
CA ILE A 167 17.73 19.10 19.84
C ILE A 167 16.84 20.34 19.96
N ASP A 168 16.48 20.71 21.18
CA ASP A 168 15.69 21.91 21.48
C ASP A 168 16.56 23.17 21.49
N LEU A 169 16.28 24.10 20.58
CA LEU A 169 16.95 25.39 20.43
C LEU A 169 16.10 26.57 20.93
N SER A 170 14.96 26.33 21.57
CA SER A 170 14.05 27.39 22.07
C SER A 170 14.71 28.33 23.09
N GLY A 171 15.70 27.83 23.85
CA GLY A 171 16.56 28.62 24.73
C GLY A 171 17.73 29.34 24.02
N GLY A 172 17.83 29.21 22.70
CA GLY A 172 18.98 29.59 21.86
C GLY A 172 20.06 28.50 21.82
N VAL A 173 20.87 28.50 20.76
CA VAL A 173 21.89 27.47 20.46
C VAL A 173 22.84 27.17 21.64
N SER A 174 23.23 28.18 22.43
CA SER A 174 24.09 27.98 23.62
C SER A 174 23.45 27.21 24.77
N SER A 175 22.13 27.00 24.73
CA SER A 175 21.34 26.25 25.71
C SER A 175 20.68 25.02 25.08
N ALA A 176 21.21 24.56 23.94
CA ALA A 176 20.68 23.41 23.22
C ALA A 176 20.56 22.19 24.15
N ALA A 177 19.41 21.52 24.12
CA ALA A 177 19.14 20.34 24.93
C ALA A 177 18.79 19.16 24.03
N VAL A 178 19.47 18.03 24.20
CA VAL A 178 19.29 16.83 23.38
C VAL A 178 18.41 15.83 24.12
N THR A 179 17.44 15.28 23.40
CA THR A 179 16.71 14.06 23.77
C THR A 179 16.95 13.03 22.68
N THR A 180 17.49 11.86 23.03
CA THR A 180 17.70 10.74 22.08
C THR A 180 16.64 9.67 22.32
N ILE A 181 15.93 9.30 21.26
CA ILE A 181 14.81 8.36 21.23
C ILE A 181 15.28 7.08 20.53
N THR A 182 15.14 5.93 21.18
CA THR A 182 15.57 4.62 20.68
C THR A 182 14.38 3.74 20.29
N PHE A 183 14.64 2.65 19.56
CA PHE A 183 13.63 1.66 19.18
C PHE A 183 13.48 0.50 20.17
N GLU A 184 14.11 0.56 21.36
CA GLU A 184 14.14 -0.57 22.31
C GLU A 184 12.75 -1.08 22.71
N ALA A 185 11.72 -0.22 22.65
CA ALA A 185 10.33 -0.58 22.91
C ALA A 185 9.72 -1.59 21.90
N TYR A 186 10.42 -1.87 20.80
CA TYR A 186 10.03 -2.84 19.78
C TYR A 186 10.84 -4.14 19.81
N ASN A 187 11.85 -4.25 20.69
CA ASN A 187 12.72 -5.43 20.75
C ASN A 187 11.99 -6.76 21.07
N ASP A 188 10.78 -6.68 21.63
CA ASP A 188 9.90 -7.83 21.90
C ASP A 188 8.85 -8.08 20.79
N ARG A 189 8.98 -7.43 19.63
CA ARG A 189 8.04 -7.45 18.49
C ARG A 189 8.68 -7.81 17.16
N LYS A 190 9.86 -8.45 17.16
CA LYS A 190 10.62 -8.77 15.94
C LYS A 190 9.79 -9.62 14.97
N ALA A 191 9.22 -10.73 15.44
CA ALA A 191 8.41 -11.61 14.60
C ALA A 191 7.10 -10.93 14.16
N ASN A 192 6.52 -10.07 15.01
CA ASN A 192 5.35 -9.27 14.63
C ASN A 192 5.67 -8.32 13.46
N LEU A 193 6.78 -7.58 13.54
CA LEU A 193 7.22 -6.65 12.49
C LEU A 193 7.58 -7.40 11.20
N GLN A 194 8.28 -8.53 11.30
CA GLN A 194 8.57 -9.40 10.15
C GLN A 194 7.29 -9.88 9.46
N ASN A 195 6.26 -10.28 10.22
CA ASN A 195 4.97 -10.69 9.66
C ASN A 195 4.21 -9.54 8.96
N LYS A 196 4.46 -8.28 9.34
CA LYS A 196 3.93 -7.10 8.63
C LYS A 196 4.71 -6.76 7.36
N GLY A 197 5.91 -7.34 7.18
CA GLY A 197 6.79 -7.10 6.02
C GLY A 197 7.95 -6.14 6.29
N VAL A 198 8.24 -5.82 7.55
CA VAL A 198 9.48 -5.11 7.93
C VAL A 198 10.63 -6.12 7.95
N ARG A 199 11.76 -5.77 7.34
CA ARG A 199 12.93 -6.66 7.32
C ARG A 199 13.72 -6.44 8.61
N ILE A 200 13.86 -7.49 9.42
CA ILE A 200 14.72 -7.51 10.60
C ILE A 200 15.54 -8.80 10.56
N PHE A 201 16.82 -8.72 10.20
CA PHE A 201 17.66 -9.84 9.79
C PHE A 201 19.15 -9.70 10.15
N GLY A 202 19.61 -8.54 10.64
CA GLY A 202 21.03 -8.28 10.91
C GLY A 202 21.67 -9.29 11.84
N ASN A 203 22.99 -9.45 11.68
CA ASN A 203 23.82 -10.42 12.41
C ASN A 203 23.28 -11.86 12.34
N ASP A 204 22.95 -12.36 11.14
CA ASP A 204 22.32 -13.68 10.93
C ASP A 204 21.04 -13.89 11.77
N GLY A 205 20.23 -12.84 11.89
CA GLY A 205 19.00 -12.82 12.67
C GLY A 205 19.18 -12.63 14.18
N LEU A 206 20.40 -12.40 14.67
CA LEU A 206 20.69 -12.20 16.09
C LEU A 206 20.50 -10.76 16.57
N ALA A 207 20.47 -9.77 15.67
CA ALA A 207 20.24 -8.37 16.03
C ALA A 207 18.85 -8.18 16.65
N THR A 208 18.78 -7.33 17.67
CA THR A 208 17.52 -6.78 18.18
C THR A 208 16.93 -5.80 17.19
N VAL A 209 15.63 -5.48 17.32
CA VAL A 209 14.98 -4.49 16.43
C VAL A 209 15.68 -3.13 16.51
N ALA A 210 16.17 -2.74 17.68
CA ALA A 210 16.84 -1.45 17.86
C ALA A 210 18.26 -1.38 17.31
N GLU A 211 18.98 -2.50 17.26
CA GLU A 211 20.28 -2.60 16.55
C GLU A 211 20.05 -2.62 15.05
N ASP A 212 19.01 -3.33 14.60
CA ASP A 212 18.78 -3.61 13.19
C ASP A 212 17.99 -2.53 12.42
N LEU A 213 17.50 -1.49 13.09
CA LEU A 213 16.88 -0.35 12.42
C LEU A 213 17.92 0.76 12.31
N GLU A 214 18.22 1.15 11.07
CA GLU A 214 19.22 2.18 10.74
C GLU A 214 18.49 3.43 10.21
N PRO A 215 18.22 4.48 11.02
CA PRO A 215 17.61 5.72 10.54
C PRO A 215 18.53 6.55 9.64
N GLU A 216 18.09 6.88 8.43
CA GLU A 216 18.89 7.69 7.50
C GLU A 216 18.30 9.08 7.31
N TYR A 217 17.07 9.22 6.79
CA TYR A 217 16.39 10.48 6.50
C TYR A 217 15.16 10.75 7.37
N ILE A 218 14.87 12.03 7.61
CA ILE A 218 13.70 12.51 8.37
C ILE A 218 12.86 13.50 7.58
N ALA A 219 11.58 13.21 7.40
CA ALA A 219 10.59 14.14 6.88
C ALA A 219 9.54 14.49 7.94
N LEU A 220 9.45 15.78 8.30
CA LEU A 220 8.38 16.26 9.18
C LEU A 220 7.05 16.37 8.44
N SER A 221 5.96 15.94 9.09
CA SER A 221 4.61 16.21 8.60
C SER A 221 4.40 17.73 8.42
N PRO A 222 3.55 18.17 7.48
CA PRO A 222 3.32 19.59 7.20
C PRO A 222 2.88 20.42 8.42
N ASP A 223 2.16 19.79 9.35
CA ASP A 223 1.71 20.39 10.61
C ASP A 223 2.74 20.28 11.75
N GLY A 224 3.84 19.56 11.54
CA GLY A 224 4.89 19.31 12.52
C GLY A 224 4.51 18.35 13.65
N ALA A 225 3.38 17.64 13.55
CA ALA A 225 2.91 16.72 14.58
C ALA A 225 3.71 15.41 14.61
N TYR A 226 4.20 14.96 13.46
CA TYR A 226 4.95 13.72 13.32
C TYR A 226 6.23 13.92 12.52
N ALA A 227 7.24 13.10 12.80
CA ALA A 227 8.39 12.91 11.93
C ALA A 227 8.37 11.49 11.38
N TYR A 228 8.42 11.37 10.04
CA TYR A 228 8.62 10.11 9.33
C TYR A 228 10.12 9.90 9.15
N VAL A 229 10.59 8.70 9.45
CA VAL A 229 12.00 8.32 9.46
C VAL A 229 12.14 7.05 8.64
N ASN A 230 12.87 7.03 7.53
CA ASN A 230 13.15 5.78 6.82
C ASN A 230 14.22 4.97 7.55
N CYS A 231 14.08 3.65 7.45
CA CYS A 231 15.15 2.70 7.70
C CYS A 231 15.25 1.86 6.43
N GLN A 232 16.19 2.19 5.55
CA GLN A 232 16.18 1.73 4.17
C GLN A 232 16.30 0.22 4.07
N GLU A 233 17.29 -0.38 4.75
CA GLU A 233 17.61 -1.80 4.81
C GLU A 233 16.43 -2.60 5.36
N SER A 234 15.68 -1.99 6.28
CA SER A 234 14.49 -2.57 6.90
C SER A 234 13.23 -2.46 6.03
N ASN A 235 13.30 -1.75 4.89
CA ASN A 235 12.17 -1.46 3.99
C ASN A 235 10.97 -0.87 4.76
N ALA A 236 11.23 0.09 5.65
CA ALA A 236 10.25 0.60 6.60
C ALA A 236 10.33 2.12 6.83
N LEU A 237 9.22 2.68 7.33
CA LEU A 237 9.12 4.04 7.86
C LEU A 237 8.74 3.99 9.35
N ALA A 238 9.64 4.42 10.22
CA ALA A 238 9.32 4.70 11.61
C ALA A 238 8.61 6.06 11.75
N VAL A 239 7.63 6.14 12.67
CA VAL A 239 6.86 7.36 12.90
C VAL A 239 7.01 7.84 14.33
N LEU A 240 7.60 9.03 14.49
CA LEU A 240 7.86 9.68 15.77
C LEU A 240 6.78 10.75 16.04
N ASP A 241 6.09 10.65 17.18
CA ASP A 241 5.19 11.70 17.67
C ASP A 241 6.03 12.83 18.29
N MET A 242 5.92 14.04 17.73
CA MET A 242 6.73 15.19 18.13
C MET A 242 6.30 15.82 19.46
N ALA A 243 5.10 15.51 19.95
CA ALA A 243 4.61 15.99 21.24
C ALA A 243 5.04 15.07 22.40
N THR A 244 5.07 13.76 22.18
CA THR A 244 5.48 12.78 23.22
C THR A 244 6.95 12.41 23.15
N LEU A 245 7.58 12.55 21.98
CA LEU A 245 8.92 12.04 21.66
C LEU A 245 9.00 10.51 21.83
N GLU A 246 7.99 9.82 21.31
CA GLU A 246 7.91 8.36 21.28
C GLU A 246 7.64 7.90 19.84
N PHE A 247 8.33 6.84 19.41
CA PHE A 247 7.94 6.13 18.19
C PHE A 247 6.58 5.46 18.43
N VAL A 248 5.63 5.75 17.55
CA VAL A 248 4.27 5.21 17.62
C VAL A 248 4.11 4.01 16.70
N ASP A 249 4.71 4.02 15.51
CA ASP A 249 4.61 2.95 14.52
C ASP A 249 5.92 2.69 13.77
N ILE A 250 6.03 1.49 13.19
CA ILE A 250 7.03 1.11 12.18
C ILE A 250 6.25 0.50 11.02
N LEU A 251 6.12 1.28 9.95
CA LEU A 251 5.27 0.99 8.81
C LEU A 251 6.07 0.25 7.73
N PRO A 252 5.65 -0.94 7.29
CA PRO A 252 6.29 -1.63 6.17
C PRO A 252 5.97 -0.92 4.86
N LEU A 253 6.97 -0.73 3.99
CA LEU A 253 6.76 -0.11 2.67
C LEU A 253 6.18 -1.10 1.65
N GLY A 254 6.27 -2.41 1.93
CA GLY A 254 5.78 -3.47 1.06
C GLY A 254 6.72 -3.75 -0.11
N TYR A 255 6.18 -4.40 -1.15
CA TYR A 255 6.99 -4.87 -2.28
C TYR A 255 6.34 -4.54 -3.63
N LYS A 256 7.19 -4.28 -4.60
CA LYS A 256 6.86 -4.07 -6.01
C LYS A 256 6.93 -5.39 -6.77
N ASN A 257 5.80 -5.90 -7.26
CA ASN A 257 5.80 -7.14 -8.02
C ASN A 257 6.18 -6.90 -9.49
N HIS A 258 7.46 -7.15 -9.84
CA HIS A 258 7.99 -6.93 -11.18
C HIS A 258 7.39 -7.87 -12.24
N GLN A 259 6.68 -8.92 -11.83
CA GLN A 259 6.04 -9.86 -12.74
C GLN A 259 4.65 -9.37 -13.17
N THR A 260 3.85 -8.89 -12.21
CA THR A 260 2.45 -8.52 -12.47
C THR A 260 2.28 -7.04 -12.79
N GLY A 261 3.05 -6.13 -12.17
CA GLY A 261 2.88 -4.69 -12.33
C GLY A 261 1.82 -4.07 -11.41
N ARG A 262 1.45 -2.81 -11.66
CA ARG A 262 0.47 -2.07 -10.84
C ARG A 262 -0.92 -2.72 -10.87
N PRO A 263 -1.59 -2.89 -9.72
CA PRO A 263 -3.01 -3.21 -9.70
C PRO A 263 -3.84 -2.02 -10.15
N VAL A 264 -4.87 -2.27 -10.96
CA VAL A 264 -5.90 -1.29 -11.35
C VAL A 264 -7.29 -1.90 -11.21
N LEU A 265 -8.26 -1.07 -10.87
CA LEU A 265 -9.63 -1.49 -10.59
C LEU A 265 -10.60 -1.02 -11.68
N GLU A 266 -11.42 -1.95 -12.17
CA GLU A 266 -12.67 -1.65 -12.88
C GLU A 266 -13.86 -2.02 -11.98
N SER A 267 -14.80 -1.11 -11.76
CA SER A 267 -15.96 -1.34 -10.88
C SER A 267 -17.28 -1.33 -11.65
N PHE A 268 -18.17 -2.24 -11.28
CA PHE A 268 -19.48 -2.45 -11.89
C PHE A 268 -20.56 -2.41 -10.82
N ILE A 269 -21.53 -1.48 -10.95
CA ILE A 269 -22.69 -1.43 -10.07
C ILE A 269 -23.69 -2.50 -10.53
N VAL A 270 -23.67 -3.64 -9.85
CA VAL A 270 -24.33 -4.90 -10.26
C VAL A 270 -25.85 -4.69 -10.42
N ASN A 271 -26.47 -4.06 -9.44
CA ASN A 271 -27.92 -3.84 -9.37
C ASN A 271 -28.43 -2.76 -10.33
N GLU A 272 -27.58 -1.87 -10.84
CA GLU A 272 -27.97 -0.88 -11.86
C GLU A 272 -27.81 -1.41 -13.30
N LEU A 273 -26.88 -2.33 -13.50
CA LEU A 273 -26.55 -2.88 -14.82
C LEU A 273 -27.44 -4.07 -15.22
N ALA A 274 -28.08 -4.72 -14.24
CA ALA A 274 -29.01 -5.82 -14.47
C ALA A 274 -30.44 -5.31 -14.68
N ALA A 275 -31.01 -5.57 -15.86
CA ALA A 275 -32.30 -4.99 -16.27
C ALA A 275 -33.52 -5.39 -15.41
N ASP A 276 -33.47 -6.55 -14.74
CA ASP A 276 -34.57 -7.12 -13.96
C ASP A 276 -34.05 -7.56 -12.57
N TRP A 277 -33.49 -6.63 -11.79
CA TRP A 277 -32.95 -6.93 -10.46
C TRP A 277 -34.08 -7.37 -9.47
N PRO A 278 -33.95 -8.49 -8.74
CA PRO A 278 -35.06 -9.07 -7.99
C PRO A 278 -35.45 -8.27 -6.75
N GLU A 279 -36.77 -8.03 -6.60
CA GLU A 279 -37.40 -7.70 -5.33
C GLU A 279 -37.57 -8.97 -4.49
N LEU A 280 -37.07 -8.96 -3.25
CA LEU A 280 -37.20 -10.06 -2.29
C LEU A 280 -38.51 -9.99 -1.51
N GLY A 281 -38.99 -8.78 -1.22
CA GLY A 281 -40.25 -8.56 -0.53
C GLY A 281 -40.33 -7.18 0.11
N THR A 282 -41.48 -6.91 0.74
CA THR A 282 -41.69 -5.67 1.49
C THR A 282 -41.16 -5.81 2.91
N PRO A 283 -40.27 -4.92 3.39
CA PRO A 283 -39.72 -5.00 4.74
C PRO A 283 -40.81 -4.71 5.79
N VAL A 284 -40.72 -5.41 6.93
CA VAL A 284 -41.58 -5.20 8.09
C VAL A 284 -41.07 -4.00 8.91
N TYR A 285 -41.76 -2.84 8.86
CA TYR A 285 -41.42 -1.63 9.64
C TYR A 285 -42.56 -0.58 9.73
N ASP A 286 -42.50 0.31 10.75
CA ASP A 286 -43.48 1.38 11.04
C ASP A 286 -43.36 2.58 10.09
N GLY A 287 -43.90 2.47 8.86
CA GLY A 287 -44.07 3.66 8.01
C GLY A 287 -44.12 3.46 6.48
N GLY A 288 -43.87 2.25 5.98
CA GLY A 288 -43.79 1.98 4.54
C GLY A 288 -42.45 2.41 3.95
N GLN A 289 -41.59 1.43 3.72
CA GLN A 289 -40.31 1.59 3.01
C GLN A 289 -40.43 1.00 1.60
N ASP A 290 -39.46 1.35 0.76
CA ASP A 290 -39.27 0.70 -0.53
C ASP A 290 -39.03 -0.81 -0.35
N PRO A 291 -39.36 -1.64 -1.35
CA PRO A 291 -39.12 -3.07 -1.29
C PRO A 291 -37.63 -3.38 -1.09
N VAL A 292 -37.35 -4.47 -0.38
CA VAL A 292 -35.98 -4.99 -0.25
C VAL A 292 -35.60 -5.71 -1.53
N PHE A 293 -34.46 -5.34 -2.10
CA PHE A 293 -33.92 -5.98 -3.29
C PHE A 293 -32.87 -7.02 -2.94
N LEU A 294 -32.54 -7.88 -3.90
CA LEU A 294 -31.42 -8.81 -3.76
C LEU A 294 -30.12 -8.02 -3.55
N GLY A 295 -29.29 -8.47 -2.62
CA GLY A 295 -28.03 -7.84 -2.23
C GLY A 295 -27.42 -8.68 -1.12
N GLY A 296 -26.64 -8.04 -0.25
CA GLY A 296 -26.09 -8.69 0.94
C GLY A 296 -24.92 -9.63 0.66
N PHE A 297 -24.21 -9.45 -0.48
CA PHE A 297 -23.30 -10.48 -1.00
C PHE A 297 -21.99 -10.57 -0.19
N SER A 298 -21.89 -11.61 0.63
CA SER A 298 -20.76 -11.80 1.54
C SER A 298 -19.76 -12.87 1.13
N GLY A 299 -20.06 -13.66 0.08
CA GLY A 299 -19.09 -14.61 -0.48
C GLY A 299 -19.17 -14.69 -2.00
N MET A 300 -18.05 -15.04 -2.63
CA MET A 300 -17.98 -15.17 -4.10
C MET A 300 -17.12 -16.34 -4.57
N TYR A 301 -17.62 -17.06 -5.57
CA TYR A 301 -16.89 -18.11 -6.28
C TYR A 301 -16.91 -17.86 -7.78
N TYR A 302 -15.75 -17.90 -8.42
CA TYR A 302 -15.63 -17.89 -9.89
C TYR A 302 -15.77 -19.31 -10.44
N ASP A 303 -16.70 -19.53 -11.39
CA ASP A 303 -16.85 -20.82 -12.06
C ASP A 303 -16.03 -20.87 -13.37
N PRO A 304 -14.88 -21.57 -13.40
CA PRO A 304 -14.04 -21.64 -14.60
C PRO A 304 -14.67 -22.48 -15.72
N THR A 305 -15.64 -23.36 -15.40
CA THR A 305 -16.24 -24.28 -16.36
C THR A 305 -17.31 -23.62 -17.22
N GLU A 306 -17.96 -22.58 -16.68
CA GLU A 306 -18.97 -21.79 -17.37
C GLU A 306 -18.45 -20.44 -17.88
N SER A 307 -17.23 -20.08 -17.47
CA SER A 307 -16.58 -18.84 -17.87
C SER A 307 -15.80 -18.97 -19.18
N THR A 308 -15.61 -17.83 -19.83
CA THR A 308 -14.77 -17.64 -21.01
C THR A 308 -14.03 -16.31 -20.88
N VAL A 309 -13.05 -16.04 -21.74
CA VAL A 309 -12.34 -14.75 -21.76
C VAL A 309 -13.26 -13.52 -21.91
N ASN A 310 -14.45 -13.68 -22.49
CA ASN A 310 -15.41 -12.58 -22.69
C ASN A 310 -16.59 -12.60 -21.71
N LYS A 311 -16.72 -13.66 -20.91
CA LYS A 311 -17.86 -13.87 -20.00
C LYS A 311 -17.36 -14.52 -18.72
N TYR A 312 -17.42 -13.81 -17.61
CA TYR A 312 -17.14 -14.39 -16.30
C TYR A 312 -18.43 -14.77 -15.60
N VAL A 313 -18.44 -15.92 -14.96
CA VAL A 313 -19.57 -16.46 -14.21
C VAL A 313 -19.17 -16.58 -12.76
N PHE A 314 -19.99 -15.99 -11.89
CA PHE A 314 -19.80 -15.97 -10.46
C PHE A 314 -21.00 -16.61 -9.77
N TYR A 315 -20.75 -17.36 -8.71
CA TYR A 315 -21.75 -17.69 -7.71
C TYR A 315 -21.46 -16.83 -6.49
N VAL A 316 -22.42 -16.01 -6.08
CA VAL A 316 -22.34 -15.18 -4.89
C VAL A 316 -23.44 -15.59 -3.93
N VAL A 317 -23.23 -15.35 -2.64
CA VAL A 317 -24.22 -15.69 -1.62
C VAL A 317 -24.53 -14.46 -0.77
N PRO A 318 -25.82 -14.16 -0.56
CA PRO A 318 -26.23 -13.22 0.48
C PRO A 318 -26.04 -13.77 1.90
N ASP A 319 -25.83 -12.89 2.88
CA ASP A 319 -25.76 -13.19 4.31
C ASP A 319 -27.09 -13.75 4.91
N ARG A 320 -27.23 -13.69 6.24
CA ARG A 320 -28.47 -14.01 6.99
C ARG A 320 -29.77 -13.36 6.50
N GLY A 321 -29.72 -12.41 5.57
CA GLY A 321 -30.88 -11.75 5.02
C GLY A 321 -31.17 -10.40 5.67
N PRO A 322 -32.18 -9.67 5.15
CA PRO A 322 -32.43 -8.27 5.54
C PRO A 322 -32.76 -8.12 7.02
N ASN A 323 -31.87 -7.44 7.76
CA ASN A 323 -31.93 -7.26 9.21
C ASN A 323 -31.44 -5.85 9.62
N ASP A 324 -31.77 -5.41 10.84
CA ASP A 324 -31.14 -4.23 11.44
C ASP A 324 -30.11 -4.62 12.51
N ASP A 325 -29.39 -3.60 12.99
CA ASP A 325 -28.58 -3.67 14.20
C ASP A 325 -29.31 -4.29 15.39
N THR A 326 -28.55 -4.95 16.24
CA THR A 326 -29.11 -5.63 17.41
C THR A 326 -29.66 -4.66 18.44
N PHE A 327 -30.77 -5.05 19.09
CA PHE A 327 -31.12 -4.48 20.39
C PHE A 327 -30.33 -5.18 21.49
N GLY A 328 -29.69 -4.41 22.37
CA GLY A 328 -29.01 -4.95 23.52
C GLY A 328 -29.99 -5.68 24.45
N ARG A 329 -29.59 -6.81 25.02
CA ARG A 329 -30.48 -7.66 25.84
C ARG A 329 -31.14 -6.94 27.03
N ASN A 330 -30.51 -5.87 27.53
CA ASN A 330 -30.99 -5.06 28.65
C ASN A 330 -31.77 -3.82 28.19
N ASP A 331 -31.74 -3.51 26.90
CA ASP A 331 -32.37 -2.33 26.31
C ASP A 331 -33.83 -2.59 25.94
N VAL A 332 -34.33 -3.81 26.17
CA VAL A 332 -35.72 -4.19 25.98
C VAL A 332 -36.42 -4.59 27.28
N SER A 333 -37.75 -4.55 27.29
CA SER A 333 -38.60 -5.00 28.39
C SER A 333 -39.57 -6.11 27.93
N PRO A 334 -39.58 -7.29 28.59
CA PRO A 334 -38.65 -7.72 29.63
C PRO A 334 -37.22 -7.88 29.08
N ALA A 335 -36.21 -7.86 29.95
CA ALA A 335 -34.83 -8.12 29.53
C ALA A 335 -34.70 -9.51 28.89
N ALA A 336 -34.01 -9.58 27.75
CA ALA A 336 -33.86 -10.78 26.95
C ALA A 336 -32.67 -11.65 27.40
N PRO A 337 -32.67 -12.96 27.05
CA PRO A 337 -31.56 -13.85 27.40
C PRO A 337 -30.27 -13.54 26.63
N GLN A 338 -30.39 -13.03 25.40
CA GLN A 338 -29.31 -12.59 24.51
C GLN A 338 -29.73 -11.30 23.80
N ASN A 339 -28.83 -10.67 23.06
CA ASN A 339 -29.19 -9.56 22.17
C ASN A 339 -30.24 -10.02 21.16
N LEU A 340 -31.09 -9.09 20.71
CA LEU A 340 -32.16 -9.39 19.76
C LEU A 340 -31.72 -8.96 18.37
N ARG A 341 -31.92 -9.84 17.39
CA ARG A 341 -31.66 -9.57 15.98
C ARG A 341 -32.98 -9.33 15.24
N PRO A 342 -33.29 -8.09 14.84
CA PRO A 342 -34.53 -7.78 14.13
C PRO A 342 -34.43 -8.10 12.62
N PHE A 343 -35.28 -8.99 12.12
CA PHE A 343 -35.41 -9.32 10.70
C PHE A 343 -36.50 -8.46 10.04
N LYS A 344 -36.15 -7.82 8.93
CA LYS A 344 -37.11 -7.08 8.09
C LYS A 344 -37.89 -8.01 7.16
N LEU A 345 -37.29 -9.14 6.76
CA LEU A 345 -37.96 -10.22 6.03
C LEU A 345 -37.89 -11.53 6.83
N PRO A 346 -38.81 -11.78 7.78
CA PRO A 346 -38.77 -12.95 8.66
C PRO A 346 -38.81 -14.32 7.94
N ASP A 347 -39.40 -14.33 6.75
CA ASP A 347 -39.55 -15.50 5.88
C ASP A 347 -38.44 -15.60 4.81
N TYR A 348 -37.37 -14.82 4.93
CA TYR A 348 -36.22 -14.92 4.03
C TYR A 348 -35.64 -16.34 4.02
N GLN A 349 -35.52 -16.90 2.82
CA GLN A 349 -34.85 -18.16 2.55
C GLN A 349 -33.46 -17.89 1.97
N GLY A 350 -32.45 -18.54 2.54
CA GLY A 350 -31.08 -18.50 2.06
C GLY A 350 -30.97 -19.02 0.63
N ARG A 351 -30.03 -18.48 -0.13
CA ARG A 351 -29.92 -18.75 -1.57
C ARG A 351 -28.50 -18.54 -2.07
N ILE A 352 -28.19 -19.18 -3.18
CA ILE A 352 -27.00 -18.90 -4.00
C ILE A 352 -27.47 -18.15 -5.24
N VAL A 353 -26.71 -17.16 -5.67
CA VAL A 353 -27.03 -16.29 -6.80
C VAL A 353 -25.97 -16.45 -7.86
N LYS A 354 -26.38 -16.72 -9.11
CA LYS A 354 -25.48 -16.83 -10.23
C LYS A 354 -25.49 -15.56 -11.07
N LEU A 355 -24.34 -14.91 -11.16
CA LEU A 355 -24.13 -13.68 -11.92
C LEU A 355 -23.19 -13.94 -13.11
N SER A 356 -23.41 -13.20 -14.19
CA SER A 356 -22.52 -13.22 -15.35
C SER A 356 -22.10 -11.81 -15.75
N LEU A 357 -20.80 -11.59 -15.91
CA LEU A 357 -20.20 -10.35 -16.42
C LEU A 357 -19.73 -10.54 -17.86
N ASN A 358 -20.24 -9.73 -18.79
CA ASN A 358 -19.68 -9.61 -20.13
C ASN A 358 -18.50 -8.62 -20.11
N ARG A 359 -17.28 -9.13 -20.24
CA ARG A 359 -16.03 -8.32 -20.18
C ARG A 359 -15.88 -7.31 -21.32
N GLN A 360 -16.61 -7.45 -22.42
CA GLN A 360 -16.52 -6.50 -23.53
C GLN A 360 -17.48 -5.32 -23.37
N THR A 361 -18.63 -5.53 -22.74
CA THR A 361 -19.68 -4.51 -22.65
C THR A 361 -19.89 -3.98 -21.24
N GLY A 362 -19.28 -4.61 -20.23
CA GLY A 362 -19.56 -4.36 -18.80
C GLY A 362 -20.98 -4.76 -18.38
N ALA A 363 -21.71 -5.50 -19.21
CA ALA A 363 -23.09 -5.86 -18.91
C ALA A 363 -23.12 -7.02 -17.92
N ILE A 364 -23.92 -6.89 -16.87
CA ILE A 364 -24.15 -7.92 -15.86
C ILE A 364 -25.54 -8.54 -16.06
N SER A 365 -25.64 -9.86 -15.95
CA SER A 365 -26.91 -10.58 -15.88
C SER A 365 -27.03 -11.41 -14.61
N LEU A 366 -28.25 -11.47 -14.09
CA LEU A 366 -28.66 -12.45 -13.11
C LEU A 366 -29.15 -13.70 -13.86
N ASP A 367 -28.41 -14.80 -13.75
CA ASP A 367 -28.67 -16.02 -14.50
C ASP A 367 -29.57 -16.99 -13.72
N GLU A 368 -29.38 -17.11 -12.41
CA GLU A 368 -30.08 -18.10 -11.57
C GLU A 368 -30.10 -17.70 -10.09
N GLN A 369 -31.13 -18.17 -9.36
CA GLN A 369 -31.16 -18.19 -7.89
C GLN A 369 -31.46 -19.63 -7.42
N VAL A 370 -30.56 -20.21 -6.64
CA VAL A 370 -30.71 -21.56 -6.07
C VAL A 370 -31.11 -21.42 -4.60
N LEU A 371 -32.33 -21.82 -4.27
CA LEU A 371 -32.84 -21.74 -2.90
C LEU A 371 -32.31 -22.89 -2.03
N LEU A 372 -32.00 -22.62 -0.77
CA LEU A 372 -31.40 -23.60 0.14
C LEU A 372 -32.45 -24.37 0.94
N TYR A 373 -32.32 -25.69 0.98
CA TYR A 373 -33.22 -26.61 1.65
C TYR A 373 -32.46 -27.56 2.58
N ARG A 374 -33.14 -28.03 3.63
CA ARG A 374 -32.65 -29.11 4.49
C ARG A 374 -32.50 -30.43 3.70
N GLN A 375 -31.92 -31.45 4.34
CA GLN A 375 -31.71 -32.78 3.76
C GLN A 375 -33.01 -33.46 3.26
N ASP A 376 -34.19 -33.01 3.69
CA ASP A 376 -35.47 -33.51 3.20
C ASP A 376 -35.85 -32.97 1.81
N GLY A 377 -35.12 -31.98 1.30
CA GLY A 377 -35.33 -31.33 0.01
C GLY A 377 -36.59 -30.47 -0.06
N ALA A 378 -37.21 -30.14 1.07
CA ALA A 378 -38.49 -29.42 1.11
C ALA A 378 -38.55 -28.32 2.17
N THR A 379 -37.89 -28.50 3.31
CA THR A 379 -37.87 -27.50 4.39
C THR A 379 -36.85 -26.40 4.05
N PRO A 380 -37.27 -25.12 3.94
CA PRO A 380 -36.35 -24.02 3.71
C PRO A 380 -35.32 -23.87 4.82
N ILE A 381 -34.11 -23.43 4.46
CA ILE A 381 -33.13 -22.90 5.40
C ILE A 381 -33.23 -21.38 5.40
N SER A 382 -33.44 -20.79 6.56
CA SER A 382 -33.51 -19.33 6.75
C SER A 382 -32.21 -18.76 7.31
N GLY A 383 -32.10 -17.44 7.41
CA GLY A 383 -30.96 -16.80 8.08
C GLY A 383 -31.16 -16.53 9.57
N LYS A 384 -32.06 -17.25 10.23
CA LYS A 384 -32.26 -17.15 11.68
C LYS A 384 -31.25 -18.02 12.43
N GLY A 385 -30.77 -17.57 13.59
CA GLY A 385 -29.85 -18.34 14.43
C GLY A 385 -30.42 -19.70 14.88
N ASN A 386 -29.56 -20.58 15.43
CA ASN A 386 -29.92 -21.99 15.68
C ASN A 386 -30.21 -22.34 17.14
N ILE A 387 -29.47 -21.78 18.10
CA ILE A 387 -29.47 -22.24 19.51
C ILE A 387 -30.07 -21.19 20.46
N PRO A 388 -31.23 -21.47 21.07
CA PRO A 388 -31.84 -20.61 22.08
C PRO A 388 -30.95 -20.35 23.31
N GLY A 389 -30.70 -19.07 23.58
CA GLY A 389 -29.92 -18.59 24.73
C GLY A 389 -28.40 -18.64 24.54
N PHE A 390 -27.93 -19.08 23.37
CA PHE A 390 -26.54 -18.92 22.94
C PHE A 390 -26.44 -17.91 21.81
N ASP A 391 -27.22 -18.11 20.75
CA ASP A 391 -27.32 -17.17 19.64
C ASP A 391 -28.27 -16.01 19.99
N GLU A 392 -28.14 -14.92 19.23
CA GLU A 392 -29.06 -13.78 19.28
C GLU A 392 -30.52 -14.24 19.12
N VAL A 393 -31.44 -13.56 19.80
CA VAL A 393 -32.87 -13.87 19.73
C VAL A 393 -33.41 -13.33 18.41
N PRO A 394 -33.86 -14.17 17.46
CA PRO A 394 -34.42 -13.67 16.22
C PRO A 394 -35.79 -13.04 16.52
N VAL A 395 -35.99 -11.79 16.09
CA VAL A 395 -37.24 -11.05 16.28
C VAL A 395 -37.67 -10.34 15.00
N THR A 396 -38.90 -9.84 14.97
CA THR A 396 -39.42 -8.95 13.92
C THR A 396 -40.23 -7.82 14.54
N TYR A 397 -40.38 -6.72 13.82
CA TYR A 397 -41.30 -5.64 14.21
C TYR A 397 -42.76 -6.05 13.99
N THR A 398 -43.68 -5.27 14.56
CA THR A 398 -45.11 -5.41 14.29
C THR A 398 -45.43 -5.13 12.82
N ASP A 399 -45.88 -6.16 12.12
CA ASP A 399 -46.47 -6.07 10.78
C ASP A 399 -48.01 -6.05 10.86
N PRO A 400 -48.70 -4.98 10.38
CA PRO A 400 -50.16 -4.92 10.30
C PRO A 400 -50.80 -6.05 9.48
N SER A 401 -50.04 -6.68 8.59
CA SER A 401 -50.49 -7.77 7.72
C SER A 401 -50.36 -9.16 8.36
N THR A 402 -49.58 -9.27 9.44
CA THR A 402 -49.27 -10.52 10.13
C THR A 402 -49.82 -10.54 11.57
N PRO A 403 -50.63 -11.54 11.95
CA PRO A 403 -51.14 -11.64 13.32
C PRO A 403 -50.08 -12.23 14.27
N TYR A 404 -49.53 -11.41 15.17
CA TYR A 404 -48.65 -11.87 16.24
C TYR A 404 -49.45 -12.20 17.51
N ALA A 405 -49.07 -13.29 18.19
CA ALA A 405 -49.80 -13.77 19.36
C ALA A 405 -49.55 -12.90 20.62
N ASN A 406 -48.33 -12.40 20.79
CA ASN A 406 -47.91 -11.55 21.90
C ASN A 406 -46.91 -10.50 21.40
N VAL A 407 -46.77 -9.41 22.14
CA VAL A 407 -45.56 -8.58 22.13
C VAL A 407 -44.58 -9.24 23.09
N ASP A 408 -43.49 -9.81 22.57
CA ASP A 408 -42.54 -10.57 23.39
C ASP A 408 -41.53 -9.63 24.06
N TYR A 409 -41.15 -8.55 23.37
CA TYR A 409 -40.25 -7.51 23.87
C TYR A 409 -40.72 -6.12 23.43
N THR A 410 -40.36 -5.10 24.19
CA THR A 410 -40.53 -3.69 23.81
C THR A 410 -39.20 -2.98 23.99
N ASP A 411 -38.72 -2.27 22.97
CA ASP A 411 -37.54 -1.41 23.12
C ASP A 411 -37.81 -0.29 24.14
N ASN A 412 -36.94 -0.17 25.13
CA ASN A 412 -37.07 0.82 26.17
C ASN A 412 -36.86 2.26 25.66
N ALA A 413 -36.11 2.43 24.55
CA ALA A 413 -35.79 3.73 23.99
C ALA A 413 -36.88 4.26 23.06
N SER A 414 -37.22 3.50 22.01
CA SER A 414 -38.20 3.89 20.99
C SER A 414 -39.64 3.53 21.38
N GLY A 415 -39.83 2.52 22.23
CA GLY A 415 -41.14 1.91 22.49
C GLY A 415 -41.58 0.92 21.41
N GLU A 416 -40.70 0.56 20.46
CA GLU A 416 -41.01 -0.39 19.40
C GLU A 416 -41.36 -1.78 19.96
N GLU A 417 -42.43 -2.36 19.43
CA GLU A 417 -42.90 -3.71 19.78
C GLU A 417 -42.20 -4.74 18.90
N LEU A 418 -41.57 -5.74 19.55
CA LEU A 418 -40.81 -6.80 18.92
C LEU A 418 -41.46 -8.16 19.22
N HIS A 419 -41.52 -9.00 18.18
CA HIS A 419 -42.11 -10.33 18.23
C HIS A 419 -41.05 -11.39 18.00
N GLN A 420 -40.94 -12.36 18.89
CA GLN A 420 -39.94 -13.41 18.80
C GLN A 420 -40.28 -14.39 17.68
N LEU A 421 -39.29 -14.65 16.83
CA LEU A 421 -39.34 -15.65 15.77
C LEU A 421 -38.82 -17.01 16.27
N PRO A 422 -39.24 -18.13 15.66
CA PRO A 422 -38.62 -19.41 15.93
C PRO A 422 -37.16 -19.41 15.44
N TYR A 423 -36.26 -19.99 16.24
CA TYR A 423 -34.92 -20.36 15.82
C TYR A 423 -34.98 -21.40 14.69
N ASP A 424 -33.98 -21.41 13.82
CA ASP A 424 -33.83 -22.38 12.75
C ASP A 424 -32.59 -23.24 13.01
N GLU A 425 -32.76 -24.52 13.34
CA GLU A 425 -31.66 -25.43 13.73
C GLU A 425 -30.52 -25.50 12.70
N LEU A 426 -30.81 -25.24 11.42
CA LEU A 426 -29.85 -25.26 10.32
C LEU A 426 -29.79 -23.92 9.58
N GLY A 427 -30.35 -22.86 10.17
CA GLY A 427 -30.25 -21.51 9.63
C GLY A 427 -28.81 -21.01 9.58
N GLY A 428 -28.49 -20.18 8.60
CA GLY A 428 -27.11 -19.78 8.33
C GLY A 428 -26.99 -18.29 8.07
N ASP A 429 -25.91 -17.74 8.58
CA ASP A 429 -25.41 -16.42 8.24
C ASP A 429 -24.28 -16.60 7.25
N PHE A 430 -24.66 -16.75 5.98
CA PHE A 430 -23.77 -17.36 5.01
C PHE A 430 -22.75 -16.37 4.46
N GLU A 431 -21.48 -16.75 4.54
CA GLU A 431 -20.35 -15.93 4.13
C GLU A 431 -19.67 -16.54 2.88
N GLY A 432 -18.41 -16.98 2.98
CA GLY A 432 -17.68 -17.64 1.91
C GLY A 432 -18.43 -18.80 1.23
N ILE A 433 -18.23 -18.92 -0.09
CA ILE A 433 -18.82 -19.95 -0.96
C ILE A 433 -17.77 -20.54 -1.90
N LEU A 434 -17.86 -21.83 -2.18
CA LEU A 434 -17.08 -22.47 -3.24
C LEU A 434 -17.84 -23.65 -3.87
N ARG A 435 -17.28 -24.19 -4.96
CA ARG A 435 -17.80 -25.39 -5.61
C ARG A 435 -16.74 -26.48 -5.66
N ASP A 436 -17.07 -27.68 -5.16
CA ASP A 436 -16.16 -28.83 -5.20
C ASP A 436 -16.13 -29.50 -6.57
N LYS A 437 -15.20 -30.45 -6.75
CA LYS A 437 -15.01 -31.20 -8.01
C LYS A 437 -16.23 -32.01 -8.45
N ASP A 438 -17.13 -32.33 -7.52
CA ASP A 438 -18.37 -33.08 -7.78
C ASP A 438 -19.54 -32.12 -8.10
N GLY A 439 -19.28 -30.81 -8.10
CA GLY A 439 -20.21 -29.75 -8.43
C GLY A 439 -21.05 -29.28 -7.24
N ASN A 440 -20.81 -29.79 -6.03
CA ASN A 440 -21.53 -29.41 -4.82
C ASN A 440 -21.07 -28.04 -4.34
N PHE A 441 -21.98 -27.27 -3.77
CA PHE A 441 -21.64 -26.01 -3.12
C PHE A 441 -21.19 -26.26 -1.69
N TRP A 442 -20.16 -25.54 -1.27
CA TRP A 442 -19.79 -25.40 0.13
C TRP A 442 -19.97 -23.96 0.56
N MET A 443 -20.37 -23.78 1.81
CA MET A 443 -20.62 -22.47 2.41
C MET A 443 -20.21 -22.46 3.88
N CYS A 444 -19.72 -21.34 4.39
CA CYS A 444 -19.49 -21.13 5.82
C CYS A 444 -20.53 -20.20 6.47
N ASP A 445 -20.43 -20.03 7.79
CA ASP A 445 -21.45 -19.44 8.64
C ASP A 445 -20.81 -18.51 9.69
N GLU A 446 -21.27 -17.26 9.75
CA GLU A 446 -20.81 -16.28 10.73
C GLU A 446 -21.54 -16.42 12.07
N TYR A 447 -22.73 -17.04 12.14
CA TYR A 447 -23.41 -17.29 13.43
C TYR A 447 -22.64 -18.28 14.30
N ARG A 448 -21.77 -19.09 13.73
CA ARG A 448 -20.80 -19.94 14.42
C ARG A 448 -19.93 -20.59 13.35
N PRO A 449 -18.69 -20.98 13.67
CA PRO A 449 -17.91 -21.81 12.77
C PRO A 449 -18.70 -23.04 12.39
N ALA A 450 -19.16 -23.11 11.14
CA ALA A 450 -19.85 -24.25 10.57
C ALA A 450 -19.59 -24.28 9.07
N LEU A 451 -19.59 -25.49 8.52
CA LEU A 451 -19.42 -25.73 7.08
C LEU A 451 -20.61 -26.51 6.56
N TYR A 452 -21.24 -26.00 5.51
CA TYR A 452 -22.39 -26.62 4.87
C TYR A 452 -21.97 -27.16 3.52
N LYS A 453 -22.44 -28.35 3.18
CA LYS A 453 -22.29 -28.93 1.85
C LYS A 453 -23.66 -29.11 1.21
N PHE A 454 -23.91 -28.47 0.08
CA PHE A 454 -25.18 -28.52 -0.66
C PHE A 454 -25.01 -29.19 -2.01
N GLN A 455 -26.02 -29.93 -2.43
CA GLN A 455 -26.15 -30.36 -3.82
C GLN A 455 -26.27 -29.13 -4.75
N PRO A 456 -25.99 -29.29 -6.06
CA PRO A 456 -26.14 -28.20 -7.03
C PRO A 456 -27.54 -27.55 -7.06
N ASP A 457 -28.57 -28.25 -6.60
CA ASP A 457 -29.96 -27.78 -6.53
C ASP A 457 -30.34 -27.13 -5.18
N GLY A 458 -29.37 -26.95 -4.27
CA GLY A 458 -29.55 -26.29 -2.98
C GLY A 458 -30.01 -27.22 -1.84
N VAL A 459 -30.10 -28.53 -2.05
CA VAL A 459 -30.43 -29.48 -0.99
C VAL A 459 -29.21 -29.80 -0.14
N LEU A 460 -29.31 -29.61 1.19
CA LEU A 460 -28.23 -29.91 2.14
C LEU A 460 -27.83 -31.39 2.08
N ILE A 461 -26.53 -31.64 1.96
CA ILE A 461 -25.90 -32.96 2.09
C ILE A 461 -25.52 -33.19 3.56
N GLU A 462 -24.72 -32.30 4.14
CA GLU A 462 -24.28 -32.38 5.54
C GLU A 462 -23.87 -30.98 6.03
N ARG A 463 -23.94 -30.76 7.35
CA ARG A 463 -23.38 -29.59 8.02
C ARG A 463 -22.38 -30.05 9.08
N TYR A 464 -21.19 -29.47 9.11
CA TYR A 464 -20.15 -29.75 10.10
C TYR A 464 -20.06 -28.61 11.10
N VAL A 465 -20.01 -28.93 12.40
CA VAL A 465 -19.98 -27.98 13.51
C VAL A 465 -18.97 -28.42 14.57
N PRO A 466 -18.54 -27.52 15.49
CA PRO A 466 -17.65 -27.87 16.59
C PRO A 466 -18.19 -28.96 17.51
N GLU A 467 -17.31 -29.79 18.00
CA GLU A 467 -17.61 -30.77 19.05
C GLU A 467 -18.27 -30.12 20.27
N GLY A 468 -19.38 -30.69 20.74
CA GLY A 468 -20.13 -30.18 21.88
C GLY A 468 -21.20 -29.14 21.54
N THR A 469 -21.38 -28.78 20.26
CA THR A 469 -22.39 -27.81 19.82
C THR A 469 -23.80 -28.15 20.32
N SER A 470 -24.21 -29.43 20.30
CA SER A 470 -25.51 -29.87 20.83
C SER A 470 -25.71 -29.64 22.33
N GLN A 471 -24.63 -29.42 23.08
CA GLN A 471 -24.66 -29.19 24.53
C GLN A 471 -24.72 -27.70 24.89
N LEU A 472 -24.64 -26.80 23.91
CA LEU A 472 -24.71 -25.35 24.12
C LEU A 472 -26.15 -24.87 24.37
N GLY A 473 -26.28 -23.60 24.79
CA GLY A 473 -27.55 -22.93 25.01
C GLY A 473 -28.25 -23.34 26.31
N THR A 474 -29.56 -23.09 26.37
CA THR A 474 -30.37 -23.30 27.58
C THR A 474 -30.83 -24.74 27.79
N THR A 475 -30.94 -25.51 26.71
CA THR A 475 -31.42 -26.90 26.74
C THR A 475 -30.55 -27.77 25.82
N PRO A 476 -29.75 -28.70 26.38
CA PRO A 476 -28.97 -29.64 25.58
C PRO A 476 -29.86 -30.47 24.65
N GLN A 477 -29.37 -30.69 23.44
CA GLN A 477 -30.00 -31.49 22.40
C GLN A 477 -29.21 -32.78 22.12
N PRO A 478 -29.80 -33.76 21.40
CA PRO A 478 -29.04 -34.87 20.85
C PRO A 478 -27.91 -34.41 19.92
N ALA A 479 -26.76 -35.08 19.95
CA ALA A 479 -25.71 -34.87 18.96
C ALA A 479 -26.25 -35.10 17.55
N GLY A 480 -25.85 -34.26 16.60
CA GLY A 480 -26.39 -34.25 15.23
C GLY A 480 -27.57 -33.29 14.99
N THR A 481 -28.22 -32.75 16.04
CA THR A 481 -29.34 -31.80 15.87
C THR A 481 -28.96 -30.57 15.06
N TYR A 482 -27.74 -30.05 15.26
CA TYR A 482 -27.24 -28.84 14.59
C TYR A 482 -26.25 -29.15 13.46
N GLY A 483 -26.08 -30.42 13.09
CA GLY A 483 -25.02 -30.89 12.18
C GLY A 483 -24.08 -31.92 12.85
N ALA A 484 -23.22 -32.52 12.03
CA ALA A 484 -22.16 -33.42 12.46
C ALA A 484 -21.10 -32.67 13.29
N GLU A 485 -20.88 -33.12 14.52
CA GLU A 485 -19.91 -32.54 15.46
C GLU A 485 -18.50 -33.08 15.18
N THR A 486 -17.82 -32.56 14.15
CA THR A 486 -16.48 -33.01 13.72
C THR A 486 -15.40 -31.96 13.88
N LEU A 487 -15.74 -30.68 13.98
CA LEU A 487 -14.75 -29.60 14.06
C LEU A 487 -14.19 -29.48 15.49
N PRO A 488 -12.97 -28.96 15.68
CA PRO A 488 -12.39 -28.85 17.02
C PRO A 488 -13.25 -27.98 17.96
N ALA A 489 -13.44 -28.42 19.20
CA ALA A 489 -14.31 -27.75 20.17
C ALA A 489 -13.90 -26.28 20.46
N VAL A 490 -12.63 -25.92 20.25
CA VAL A 490 -12.13 -24.55 20.49
C VAL A 490 -12.86 -23.50 19.64
N TYR A 491 -13.33 -23.87 18.44
CA TYR A 491 -14.09 -22.98 17.57
C TYR A 491 -15.45 -22.57 18.15
N SER A 492 -15.97 -23.24 19.18
CA SER A 492 -17.13 -22.75 19.95
C SER A 492 -16.83 -21.51 20.79
N LYS A 493 -15.55 -21.15 20.99
CA LYS A 493 -15.13 -19.94 21.70
C LYS A 493 -15.05 -18.70 20.81
N ARG A 494 -15.61 -18.75 19.61
CA ARG A 494 -15.72 -17.59 18.73
C ARG A 494 -16.52 -16.44 19.38
N ARG A 495 -16.24 -15.19 19.00
CA ARG A 495 -17.06 -14.04 19.40
C ARG A 495 -18.45 -14.13 18.77
N ALA A 496 -19.51 -13.74 19.48
CA ALA A 496 -20.85 -13.69 18.89
C ALA A 496 -20.88 -12.88 17.58
N ASN A 497 -21.52 -13.44 16.55
CA ASN A 497 -21.53 -12.94 15.16
C ASN A 497 -20.12 -12.74 14.56
N ARG A 498 -19.18 -13.65 14.83
CA ARG A 498 -17.81 -13.69 14.29
C ARG A 498 -17.37 -15.13 14.05
N GLY A 499 -18.06 -15.83 13.15
CA GLY A 499 -17.87 -17.24 12.84
C GLY A 499 -16.76 -17.48 11.80
N PHE A 500 -16.95 -18.48 10.94
CA PHE A 500 -16.10 -18.64 9.77
C PHE A 500 -16.53 -17.63 8.71
N GLU A 501 -15.61 -16.78 8.27
CA GLU A 501 -15.87 -15.77 7.24
C GLU A 501 -15.65 -16.35 5.84
N ALA A 502 -14.57 -17.12 5.68
CA ALA A 502 -14.11 -17.51 4.36
C ALA A 502 -13.90 -19.01 4.24
N ILE A 503 -14.05 -19.50 3.01
CA ILE A 503 -13.66 -20.85 2.65
C ILE A 503 -12.94 -20.91 1.30
N ALA A 504 -11.91 -21.74 1.23
CA ALA A 504 -11.13 -21.99 0.02
C ALA A 504 -10.98 -23.50 -0.20
N TYR A 505 -10.94 -23.95 -1.45
CA TYR A 505 -10.89 -25.36 -1.79
C TYR A 505 -9.64 -25.66 -2.61
N ASP A 506 -8.80 -26.55 -2.08
CA ASP A 506 -7.70 -27.15 -2.80
C ASP A 506 -8.19 -28.43 -3.50
N PRO A 507 -8.36 -28.42 -4.84
CA PRO A 507 -8.83 -29.57 -5.58
C PRO A 507 -7.79 -30.69 -5.68
N GLU A 508 -6.52 -30.43 -5.40
CA GLU A 508 -5.43 -31.41 -5.52
C GLU A 508 -5.37 -32.33 -4.31
N THR A 509 -5.50 -31.75 -3.12
CA THR A 509 -5.53 -32.48 -1.85
C THR A 509 -6.95 -32.83 -1.38
N ASN A 510 -7.98 -32.27 -2.03
CA ASN A 510 -9.39 -32.42 -1.68
C ASN A 510 -9.70 -31.89 -0.26
N VAL A 511 -9.07 -30.77 0.10
CA VAL A 511 -9.25 -30.08 1.39
C VAL A 511 -10.03 -28.79 1.20
N VAL A 512 -11.01 -28.54 2.09
CA VAL A 512 -11.67 -27.25 2.26
C VAL A 512 -11.04 -26.56 3.47
N TYR A 513 -10.45 -25.40 3.25
CA TYR A 513 -9.91 -24.53 4.28
C TYR A 513 -10.97 -23.53 4.71
N ALA A 514 -11.17 -23.37 6.02
CA ALA A 514 -12.10 -22.44 6.61
C ALA A 514 -11.37 -21.45 7.51
N PHE A 515 -11.64 -20.16 7.35
CA PHE A 515 -10.93 -19.10 8.06
C PHE A 515 -11.86 -18.46 9.09
N ILE A 516 -11.43 -18.42 10.35
CA ILE A 516 -12.17 -17.69 11.37
C ILE A 516 -12.05 -16.19 11.13
N GLN A 517 -13.16 -15.46 11.22
CA GLN A 517 -13.19 -14.05 10.87
C GLN A 517 -12.30 -13.19 11.77
N SER A 518 -12.39 -13.39 13.09
CA SER A 518 -11.71 -12.61 14.13
C SER A 518 -11.14 -13.55 15.20
N PRO A 519 -10.23 -13.07 16.07
CA PRO A 519 -9.66 -13.90 17.12
C PRO A 519 -10.71 -14.58 18.01
N LEU A 520 -10.42 -15.83 18.38
CA LEU A 520 -11.26 -16.58 19.30
C LEU A 520 -11.19 -15.98 20.71
N GLU A 521 -12.29 -16.04 21.47
CA GLU A 521 -12.33 -15.70 22.90
C GLU A 521 -11.74 -16.87 23.73
N ASN A 522 -10.45 -17.16 23.51
CA ASN A 522 -9.77 -18.31 24.06
C ASN A 522 -8.51 -17.88 24.86
N PRO A 523 -8.47 -18.07 26.19
CA PRO A 523 -9.37 -18.89 27.00
C PRO A 523 -10.75 -18.27 27.21
N ASP A 524 -10.84 -16.94 27.18
CA ASP A 524 -12.06 -16.14 27.35
C ASP A 524 -11.99 -14.80 26.59
N ASN A 525 -12.97 -13.92 26.78
CA ASN A 525 -13.11 -12.68 26.01
C ASN A 525 -12.08 -11.59 26.33
N SER A 526 -11.19 -11.79 27.31
CA SER A 526 -10.17 -10.81 27.66
C SER A 526 -9.08 -10.67 26.59
N VAL A 527 -8.84 -11.71 25.78
CA VAL A 527 -7.78 -11.72 24.75
C VAL A 527 -8.21 -11.11 23.42
N ARG A 528 -9.51 -11.08 23.12
CA ARG A 528 -10.04 -10.88 21.75
C ARG A 528 -9.64 -9.57 21.05
N ASN A 529 -9.22 -8.56 21.80
CA ASN A 529 -8.81 -7.26 21.27
C ASN A 529 -7.29 -7.10 21.22
N ASN A 530 -6.54 -8.01 21.85
CA ASN A 530 -5.10 -7.89 22.14
C ASN A 530 -4.29 -9.02 21.49
N THR A 531 -4.80 -9.57 20.40
CA THR A 531 -4.15 -10.65 19.66
C THR A 531 -4.42 -10.51 18.18
N ASP A 532 -3.40 -10.82 17.39
CA ASP A 532 -3.45 -10.87 15.92
C ASP A 532 -3.87 -12.26 15.43
N VAL A 533 -3.93 -13.24 16.33
CA VAL A 533 -4.07 -14.65 15.99
C VAL A 533 -5.50 -14.96 15.57
N ILE A 534 -5.63 -15.38 14.30
CA ILE A 534 -6.76 -16.14 13.79
C ILE A 534 -6.27 -17.49 13.25
N ARG A 535 -7.20 -18.39 12.97
CA ARG A 535 -6.91 -19.77 12.57
C ARG A 535 -7.52 -20.14 11.23
N ILE A 536 -6.77 -20.92 10.47
CA ILE A 536 -7.19 -21.56 9.23
C ILE A 536 -7.37 -23.05 9.52
N LEU A 537 -8.57 -23.61 9.32
CA LEU A 537 -8.86 -25.02 9.52
C LEU A 537 -9.02 -25.74 8.19
N GLY A 538 -8.17 -26.71 7.88
CA GLY A 538 -8.36 -27.61 6.74
C GLY A 538 -9.20 -28.83 7.13
N VAL A 539 -10.26 -29.09 6.37
CA VAL A 539 -11.10 -30.29 6.49
C VAL A 539 -11.13 -31.10 5.21
N ASP A 540 -11.06 -32.43 5.31
CA ASP A 540 -11.23 -33.31 4.16
C ASP A 540 -12.65 -33.17 3.57
N ALA A 541 -12.76 -32.77 2.30
CA ALA A 541 -14.04 -32.49 1.66
C ALA A 541 -14.94 -33.73 1.49
N ALA A 542 -14.41 -34.94 1.65
CA ALA A 542 -15.20 -36.16 1.59
C ALA A 542 -15.90 -36.47 2.94
N SER A 543 -15.24 -36.19 4.06
CA SER A 543 -15.70 -36.59 5.40
C SER A 543 -16.04 -35.44 6.34
N GLY A 544 -15.59 -34.21 6.06
CA GLY A 544 -15.66 -33.06 6.95
C GLY A 544 -14.84 -33.22 8.24
N THR A 545 -13.84 -34.10 8.21
CA THR A 545 -12.92 -34.31 9.33
C THR A 545 -11.75 -33.31 9.22
N PRO A 546 -11.35 -32.63 10.31
CA PRO A 546 -10.13 -31.82 10.34
C PRO A 546 -8.89 -32.63 9.99
N VAL A 547 -8.03 -32.09 9.14
CA VAL A 547 -6.76 -32.70 8.73
C VAL A 547 -5.55 -31.81 9.04
N GLU A 548 -5.77 -30.50 9.14
CA GLU A 548 -4.74 -29.52 9.46
C GLU A 548 -5.33 -28.22 10.02
N GLU A 549 -4.51 -27.46 10.76
CA GLU A 549 -4.85 -26.14 11.29
C GLU A 549 -3.60 -25.24 11.25
N TYR A 550 -3.73 -23.98 10.85
CA TYR A 550 -2.61 -23.04 10.77
C TYR A 550 -2.92 -21.73 11.47
N VAL A 551 -1.87 -21.07 11.98
CA VAL A 551 -1.96 -19.71 12.53
C VAL A 551 -1.82 -18.68 11.41
N TYR A 552 -2.73 -17.73 11.40
CA TYR A 552 -2.66 -16.52 10.58
C TYR A 552 -2.66 -15.30 11.51
N LEU A 553 -1.79 -14.35 11.22
CA LEU A 553 -1.62 -13.13 11.99
C LEU A 553 -2.18 -11.93 11.22
N LEU A 554 -3.25 -11.33 11.74
CA LEU A 554 -3.84 -10.09 11.23
C LEU A 554 -2.83 -8.92 11.28
N GLU A 555 -3.01 -7.94 10.40
CA GLU A 555 -2.16 -6.73 10.38
C GLU A 555 -2.27 -5.90 11.69
N GLN A 556 -3.48 -5.80 12.25
CA GLN A 556 -3.82 -5.16 13.54
C GLN A 556 -3.00 -3.90 13.91
N ASN A 557 -3.44 -2.72 13.46
CA ASN A 557 -2.70 -1.46 13.65
C ASN A 557 -3.15 -0.58 14.84
N GLN A 558 -4.00 -1.08 15.76
CA GLN A 558 -4.40 -0.27 16.92
C GLN A 558 -3.30 -0.16 17.99
N TYR A 559 -2.34 -1.09 18.00
CA TYR A 559 -1.22 -1.11 18.97
C TYR A 559 -0.09 -0.15 18.62
N SER A 560 -0.18 0.52 17.48
CA SER A 560 0.90 1.34 16.92
C SER A 560 0.57 2.83 16.82
N GLY A 561 -0.40 3.32 17.61
CA GLY A 561 -0.60 4.75 17.90
C GLY A 561 -1.01 5.68 16.75
N LEU A 562 -0.76 5.30 15.49
CA LEU A 562 -0.97 6.14 14.31
C LEU A 562 -2.28 5.82 13.60
N SER A 563 -2.75 4.57 13.60
CA SER A 563 -3.94 4.16 12.84
C SER A 563 -5.26 4.70 13.40
N THR A 564 -6.16 5.15 12.52
CA THR A 564 -7.54 5.55 12.85
C THR A 564 -8.45 4.36 13.19
N SER A 565 -8.09 3.16 12.72
CA SER A 565 -8.90 1.96 12.79
C SER A 565 -8.05 0.70 13.02
N ARG A 566 -8.68 -0.38 13.47
CA ARG A 566 -8.05 -1.69 13.62
C ARG A 566 -8.48 -2.62 12.49
N VAL A 567 -7.51 -3.22 11.81
CA VAL A 567 -7.73 -4.40 10.96
C VAL A 567 -7.88 -5.60 11.90
N ASP A 568 -9.12 -5.96 12.21
CA ASP A 568 -9.45 -6.95 13.24
C ASP A 568 -10.27 -8.13 12.73
N LYS A 569 -10.36 -8.24 11.40
CA LYS A 569 -11.14 -9.24 10.71
C LYS A 569 -10.71 -9.44 9.27
N ILE A 570 -11.06 -10.59 8.73
CA ILE A 570 -11.07 -10.85 7.29
C ILE A 570 -12.48 -10.62 6.71
N GLY A 571 -12.56 -10.50 5.38
CA GLY A 571 -13.79 -10.47 4.59
C GLY A 571 -13.98 -11.71 3.73
N ASP A 572 -12.94 -12.22 3.08
CA ASP A 572 -12.98 -13.51 2.35
C ASP A 572 -11.59 -14.12 2.18
N ALA A 573 -11.54 -15.32 1.59
CA ALA A 573 -10.34 -15.99 1.13
C ALA A 573 -10.61 -16.92 -0.05
N VAL A 574 -9.66 -17.05 -0.98
CA VAL A 574 -9.78 -17.93 -2.15
C VAL A 574 -8.46 -18.65 -2.42
N TYR A 575 -8.54 -19.91 -2.87
CA TYR A 575 -7.37 -20.70 -3.25
C TYR A 575 -6.78 -20.20 -4.56
N ALA A 576 -5.47 -19.93 -4.57
CA ALA A 576 -4.72 -19.42 -5.72
C ALA A 576 -3.89 -20.50 -6.44
N GLY A 577 -3.84 -21.73 -5.91
CA GLY A 577 -2.99 -22.82 -6.41
C GLY A 577 -1.73 -23.02 -5.56
N ASP A 578 -1.11 -24.20 -5.66
CA ASP A 578 0.19 -24.51 -5.05
C ASP A 578 0.30 -24.18 -3.54
N GLY A 579 -0.76 -24.43 -2.77
CA GLY A 579 -0.78 -24.11 -1.32
C GLY A 579 -0.87 -22.62 -0.99
N LYS A 580 -1.15 -21.78 -1.99
CA LYS A 580 -1.33 -20.32 -1.85
C LYS A 580 -2.80 -19.91 -1.82
N PHE A 581 -3.06 -18.81 -1.12
CA PHE A 581 -4.41 -18.25 -0.98
C PHE A 581 -4.35 -16.73 -1.09
N LEU A 582 -5.40 -16.12 -1.62
CA LEU A 582 -5.65 -14.69 -1.43
C LEU A 582 -6.59 -14.53 -0.24
N VAL A 583 -6.28 -13.59 0.67
CA VAL A 583 -7.08 -13.29 1.86
C VAL A 583 -7.35 -11.79 1.91
N LEU A 584 -8.62 -11.41 2.07
CA LEU A 584 -9.04 -10.04 2.24
C LEU A 584 -9.12 -9.70 3.73
N GLU A 585 -8.16 -8.93 4.25
CA GLU A 585 -8.22 -8.34 5.59
C GLU A 585 -8.92 -6.98 5.54
N ARG A 586 -9.68 -6.60 6.57
CA ARG A 586 -10.36 -5.30 6.61
C ARG A 586 -10.50 -4.69 8.00
N ASP A 587 -10.44 -3.36 8.03
CA ASP A 587 -10.93 -2.55 9.13
C ASP A 587 -12.44 -2.21 8.98
N SER A 588 -12.95 -1.33 9.85
CA SER A 588 -14.31 -0.78 9.78
C SER A 588 -14.35 0.70 9.39
N GLU A 589 -13.34 1.20 8.67
CA GLU A 589 -13.40 2.56 8.12
C GLU A 589 -14.55 2.68 7.13
N ALA A 590 -15.27 3.81 7.22
CA ALA A 590 -16.50 4.05 6.49
C ALA A 590 -16.27 4.21 4.97
N PRO A 591 -17.31 4.03 4.15
CA PRO A 591 -17.24 4.28 2.71
C PRO A 591 -16.73 5.69 2.38
N GLY A 592 -15.95 5.80 1.29
CA GLY A 592 -15.29 7.04 0.87
C GLY A 592 -13.96 7.37 1.57
N VAL A 593 -13.57 6.65 2.63
CA VAL A 593 -12.28 6.86 3.32
C VAL A 593 -11.17 6.14 2.57
N LYS A 594 -10.27 6.91 1.93
CA LYS A 594 -9.16 6.36 1.11
C LYS A 594 -8.00 5.79 1.92
N GLU A 595 -7.86 6.22 3.18
CA GLU A 595 -6.85 5.74 4.13
C GLU A 595 -7.27 4.44 4.82
N GLY A 596 -8.48 3.96 4.51
CA GLY A 596 -9.02 2.71 5.04
C GLY A 596 -8.16 1.51 4.64
N LYS A 597 -8.16 0.50 5.49
CA LYS A 597 -7.33 -0.69 5.34
C LYS A 597 -8.22 -1.87 4.96
N LYS A 598 -8.27 -2.15 3.66
CA LYS A 598 -8.95 -3.32 3.08
C LYS A 598 -7.93 -4.05 2.21
N PHE A 599 -7.04 -4.78 2.85
CA PHE A 599 -5.87 -5.36 2.22
C PHE A 599 -6.20 -6.70 1.59
N ILE A 600 -5.70 -6.94 0.38
CA ILE A 600 -5.60 -8.28 -0.17
C ILE A 600 -4.17 -8.74 0.04
N PHE A 601 -4.01 -9.86 0.73
CA PHE A 601 -2.74 -10.56 0.93
C PHE A 601 -2.72 -11.84 0.12
N GLU A 602 -1.58 -12.18 -0.48
CA GLU A 602 -1.25 -13.56 -0.84
C GLU A 602 -0.61 -14.21 0.38
N ILE A 603 -1.05 -15.41 0.75
CA ILE A 603 -0.41 -16.23 1.78
C ILE A 603 0.03 -17.57 1.22
N THR A 604 1.04 -18.18 1.84
CA THR A 604 1.45 -19.56 1.59
C THR A 604 1.42 -20.38 2.87
N LEU A 605 0.99 -21.64 2.77
CA LEU A 605 1.05 -22.62 3.86
C LEU A 605 2.42 -23.34 3.92
N ALA A 606 3.28 -23.16 2.92
CA ALA A 606 4.65 -23.65 2.97
C ALA A 606 5.38 -23.05 4.20
N GLY A 607 6.15 -23.88 4.91
CA GLY A 607 6.83 -23.48 6.16
C GLY A 607 5.94 -23.31 7.39
N ALA A 608 4.63 -23.14 7.24
CA ALA A 608 3.72 -22.92 8.34
C ALA A 608 3.57 -24.18 9.21
N THR A 609 3.51 -23.99 10.53
CA THR A 609 3.35 -25.11 11.47
C THR A 609 1.90 -25.58 11.52
N ASN A 610 1.66 -26.86 11.25
CA ASN A 610 0.35 -27.48 11.49
C ASN A 610 0.09 -27.60 12.99
N THR A 611 -0.94 -26.90 13.46
CA THR A 611 -1.32 -26.72 14.87
C THR A 611 -2.53 -27.55 15.28
N LEU A 612 -3.06 -28.42 14.40
CA LEU A 612 -4.22 -29.26 14.72
C LEU A 612 -3.95 -30.14 15.95
N GLU A 613 -2.71 -30.63 16.08
CA GLU A 613 -2.17 -31.18 17.33
C GLU A 613 -1.16 -30.19 17.92
N LEU A 614 -1.58 -29.43 18.95
CA LEU A 614 -0.74 -28.38 19.54
C LEU A 614 0.56 -28.94 20.14
N PRO A 615 1.74 -28.38 19.79
CA PRO A 615 3.00 -28.74 20.41
C PRO A 615 3.02 -28.42 21.91
N ASN A 616 3.75 -29.24 22.70
CA ASN A 616 4.21 -28.90 24.06
C ASN A 616 3.14 -28.47 25.10
N GLY A 617 1.87 -28.81 24.92
CA GLY A 617 0.82 -28.52 25.89
C GLY A 617 0.35 -27.05 25.90
N LEU A 618 0.61 -26.31 24.82
CA LEU A 618 -0.10 -25.07 24.51
C LEU A 618 -1.60 -25.39 24.39
N LEU A 619 -2.45 -24.51 24.94
CA LEU A 619 -3.90 -24.69 24.92
C LEU A 619 -4.63 -23.49 24.27
N ASN A 620 -4.08 -22.29 24.38
CA ASN A 620 -4.73 -21.06 23.91
C ASN A 620 -3.76 -20.22 23.06
N LEU A 621 -3.80 -20.40 21.74
CA LEU A 621 -2.91 -19.67 20.82
C LEU A 621 -3.12 -18.15 20.89
N GLU A 622 -4.35 -17.72 21.17
CA GLU A 622 -4.77 -16.32 21.24
C GLU A 622 -4.20 -15.56 22.46
N GLU A 623 -3.52 -16.25 23.38
CA GLU A 623 -2.79 -15.61 24.49
C GLU A 623 -1.36 -15.16 24.11
N TYR A 624 -0.85 -15.60 22.95
CA TYR A 624 0.55 -15.43 22.57
C TYR A 624 0.71 -14.31 21.53
N SER A 625 1.80 -13.54 21.65
CA SER A 625 2.27 -12.68 20.57
C SER A 625 2.91 -13.50 19.43
N ALA A 626 3.15 -12.86 18.28
CA ALA A 626 3.89 -13.49 17.18
C ALA A 626 5.27 -14.00 17.63
N ASP A 627 5.99 -13.20 18.41
CA ASP A 627 7.31 -13.53 18.96
C ASP A 627 7.26 -14.71 19.93
N GLU A 628 6.24 -14.76 20.80
CA GLU A 628 6.07 -15.88 21.73
C GLU A 628 5.65 -17.18 21.02
N LEU A 629 4.86 -17.09 19.94
CA LEU A 629 4.52 -18.23 19.08
C LEU A 629 5.76 -18.80 18.39
N LEU A 630 6.57 -17.95 17.76
CA LEU A 630 7.81 -18.35 17.11
C LEU A 630 8.77 -18.99 18.13
N ALA A 631 8.92 -18.39 19.31
CA ALA A 631 9.73 -18.95 20.41
C ALA A 631 9.21 -20.32 20.90
N ALA A 632 7.91 -20.59 20.73
CA ALA A 632 7.30 -21.88 21.02
C ALA A 632 7.42 -22.90 19.86
N GLY A 633 8.02 -22.52 18.73
CA GLY A 633 8.19 -23.34 17.54
C GLY A 633 6.93 -23.39 16.66
N ILE A 634 6.07 -22.37 16.73
CA ILE A 634 4.91 -22.21 15.85
C ILE A 634 5.20 -21.10 14.86
N GLN A 635 5.46 -21.50 13.62
CA GLN A 635 5.56 -20.60 12.47
C GLN A 635 4.16 -20.32 11.92
N ALA A 636 3.77 -19.04 11.90
CA ALA A 636 2.55 -18.60 11.22
C ALA A 636 2.73 -18.65 9.69
N VAL A 637 1.61 -18.60 8.95
CA VAL A 637 1.66 -18.50 7.49
C VAL A 637 2.42 -17.25 7.05
N HIS A 638 3.23 -17.35 6.00
CA HIS A 638 3.86 -16.19 5.39
C HIS A 638 2.82 -15.42 4.55
N LYS A 639 2.84 -14.09 4.59
CA LYS A 639 1.91 -13.23 3.85
C LYS A 639 2.62 -12.06 3.15
N THR A 640 2.17 -11.76 1.94
CA THR A 640 2.65 -10.65 1.10
C THR A 640 1.47 -9.79 0.66
N LYS A 641 1.56 -8.47 0.88
CA LYS A 641 0.51 -7.51 0.51
C LYS A 641 0.45 -7.36 -1.01
N VAL A 642 -0.73 -7.58 -1.59
CA VAL A 642 -0.98 -7.48 -3.05
C VAL A 642 -1.62 -6.13 -3.39
N ALA A 643 -2.61 -5.69 -2.61
CA ALA A 643 -3.33 -4.43 -2.86
C ALA A 643 -4.03 -3.90 -1.60
N ASN A 644 -4.36 -2.60 -1.60
CA ASN A 644 -5.33 -2.00 -0.68
C ASN A 644 -6.52 -1.44 -1.47
N LEU A 645 -7.74 -1.92 -1.20
CA LEU A 645 -8.91 -1.61 -2.03
C LEU A 645 -9.24 -0.09 -2.08
N PRO A 646 -9.21 0.67 -0.96
CA PRO A 646 -9.43 2.11 -0.98
C PRO A 646 -8.43 2.92 -1.81
N THR A 647 -7.15 2.53 -1.85
CA THR A 647 -6.15 3.24 -2.69
C THR A 647 -6.39 3.00 -4.17
N LEU A 648 -7.01 1.88 -4.53
CA LEU A 648 -7.53 1.60 -5.88
C LEU A 648 -8.90 2.22 -6.17
N ASN A 649 -9.44 3.02 -5.24
CA ASN A 649 -10.75 3.68 -5.34
C ASN A 649 -11.96 2.73 -5.25
N TYR A 650 -11.79 1.52 -4.70
CA TYR A 650 -12.92 0.70 -4.25
C TYR A 650 -13.36 1.18 -2.86
N VAL A 651 -14.20 2.21 -2.84
CA VAL A 651 -14.62 2.92 -1.61
C VAL A 651 -16.14 2.94 -1.44
N SER A 652 -16.87 2.09 -2.16
CA SER A 652 -18.34 2.02 -2.13
C SER A 652 -18.90 1.43 -0.85
N SER A 653 -18.11 0.59 -0.15
CA SER A 653 -18.49 -0.12 1.08
C SER A 653 -17.31 -0.29 2.04
N ASP A 654 -17.61 -0.35 3.34
CA ASP A 654 -16.69 -0.78 4.38
C ASP A 654 -16.64 -2.31 4.51
N LYS A 655 -17.56 -3.02 3.85
CA LYS A 655 -17.73 -4.46 3.83
C LYS A 655 -17.42 -5.08 2.47
N ALA A 656 -16.17 -4.96 2.03
CA ALA A 656 -15.67 -5.85 0.99
C ALA A 656 -15.58 -7.27 1.59
N GLU A 657 -16.35 -8.22 1.07
CA GLU A 657 -16.56 -9.53 1.70
C GLU A 657 -16.53 -10.71 0.70
N GLY A 658 -16.82 -10.53 -0.59
CA GLY A 658 -16.61 -11.61 -1.56
C GLY A 658 -15.30 -11.45 -2.34
N LEU A 659 -14.51 -12.52 -2.49
CA LEU A 659 -13.24 -12.54 -3.21
C LEU A 659 -13.15 -13.76 -4.15
N ALA A 660 -12.66 -13.56 -5.37
CA ALA A 660 -12.37 -14.67 -6.27
C ALA A 660 -11.09 -14.45 -7.09
N PHE A 661 -10.35 -15.53 -7.32
CA PHE A 661 -9.17 -15.54 -8.19
C PHE A 661 -9.58 -15.92 -9.63
N LEU A 662 -9.09 -15.17 -10.60
CA LEU A 662 -9.52 -15.24 -11.99
C LEU A 662 -8.36 -15.64 -12.93
N PRO A 663 -8.68 -16.10 -14.16
CA PRO A 663 -7.65 -16.42 -15.14
C PRO A 663 -6.75 -15.21 -15.44
N GLY A 664 -5.45 -15.46 -15.61
CA GLY A 664 -4.47 -14.40 -15.90
C GLY A 664 -4.04 -13.60 -14.67
N GLY A 665 -4.38 -14.06 -13.46
CA GLY A 665 -3.99 -13.41 -12.22
C GLY A 665 -4.89 -12.27 -11.78
N GLU A 666 -6.01 -12.02 -12.47
CA GLU A 666 -6.99 -11.02 -12.05
C GLU A 666 -7.70 -11.44 -10.74
N ILE A 667 -8.21 -10.45 -10.01
CA ILE A 667 -8.92 -10.67 -8.74
C ILE A 667 -10.29 -10.00 -8.85
N ALA A 668 -11.35 -10.70 -8.46
CA ALA A 668 -12.68 -10.11 -8.30
C ALA A 668 -12.97 -9.86 -6.83
N VAL A 669 -13.61 -8.75 -6.53
CA VAL A 669 -14.12 -8.38 -5.21
C VAL A 669 -15.58 -7.95 -5.31
N ILE A 670 -16.42 -8.31 -4.35
CA ILE A 670 -17.80 -7.80 -4.23
C ILE A 670 -18.08 -7.42 -2.78
N ASN A 671 -18.93 -6.40 -2.58
CA ASN A 671 -19.31 -5.96 -1.25
C ASN A 671 -20.66 -6.51 -0.80
N ASP A 672 -20.75 -6.71 0.50
CA ASP A 672 -22.00 -6.69 1.22
C ASP A 672 -22.52 -5.24 1.25
N ASN A 673 -23.79 -5.07 0.88
CA ASN A 673 -24.50 -3.81 0.87
C ASN A 673 -25.71 -3.83 1.83
N ASP A 674 -25.81 -4.83 2.70
CA ASP A 674 -26.91 -5.00 3.66
C ASP A 674 -28.30 -4.94 3.01
N PHE A 675 -28.42 -5.46 1.78
CA PHE A 675 -29.63 -5.39 0.94
C PHE A 675 -30.16 -3.97 0.67
N GLY A 676 -29.31 -2.95 0.80
CA GLY A 676 -29.69 -1.54 0.61
C GLY A 676 -30.60 -1.00 1.74
N LEU A 677 -30.55 -1.61 2.93
CA LEU A 677 -31.27 -1.09 4.10
C LEU A 677 -30.52 0.12 4.71
N ALA A 678 -31.22 1.24 4.87
CA ALA A 678 -30.66 2.48 5.42
C ALA A 678 -30.18 2.29 6.88
N GLY A 679 -28.86 2.39 7.09
CA GLY A 679 -28.25 2.26 8.43
C GLY A 679 -26.75 1.93 8.43
N ALA A 680 -26.22 1.36 7.33
CA ALA A 680 -24.85 0.83 7.27
C ALA A 680 -23.80 1.75 6.61
N GLY A 681 -24.13 2.99 6.23
CA GLY A 681 -23.13 3.93 5.67
C GLY A 681 -22.63 3.61 4.26
N VAL A 682 -23.16 2.58 3.59
CA VAL A 682 -22.85 2.16 2.21
C VAL A 682 -23.75 2.90 1.20
N THR A 683 -23.27 3.11 -0.01
CA THR A 683 -24.17 3.34 -1.16
C THR A 683 -25.11 2.12 -1.27
N ASP A 684 -26.40 2.28 -1.63
CA ASP A 684 -27.38 1.17 -1.76
C ASP A 684 -27.02 0.08 -2.80
N ASN A 685 -25.80 0.11 -3.33
CA ASN A 685 -25.31 -0.62 -4.49
C ASN A 685 -24.43 -1.81 -4.10
N SER A 686 -24.66 -2.94 -4.77
CA SER A 686 -23.70 -4.04 -4.84
C SER A 686 -22.71 -3.74 -5.96
N VAL A 687 -21.43 -3.70 -5.66
CA VAL A 687 -20.35 -3.29 -6.56
C VAL A 687 -19.37 -4.44 -6.74
N LEU A 688 -19.31 -4.97 -7.96
CA LEU A 688 -18.29 -5.94 -8.38
C LEU A 688 -17.07 -5.17 -8.88
N GLY A 689 -15.93 -5.34 -8.24
CA GLY A 689 -14.63 -4.86 -8.68
C GLY A 689 -13.84 -5.97 -9.38
N ILE A 690 -13.22 -5.66 -10.51
CA ILE A 690 -12.22 -6.49 -11.17
C ILE A 690 -10.88 -5.76 -11.08
N ILE A 691 -9.95 -6.36 -10.35
CA ILE A 691 -8.57 -5.91 -10.23
C ILE A 691 -7.74 -6.64 -11.28
N SER A 692 -7.09 -5.89 -12.14
CA SER A 692 -6.15 -6.39 -13.14
C SER A 692 -4.78 -5.76 -12.94
N PHE A 693 -3.74 -6.35 -13.51
CA PHE A 693 -2.37 -5.91 -13.31
C PHE A 693 -1.76 -5.44 -14.64
N GLN A 694 -1.11 -4.27 -14.63
CA GLN A 694 -0.72 -3.55 -15.85
C GLN A 694 0.57 -4.07 -16.52
N GLY A 695 1.37 -4.90 -15.83
CA GLY A 695 2.67 -5.37 -16.35
C GLY A 695 3.69 -4.26 -16.56
N ASP A 696 3.57 -3.14 -15.84
CA ASP A 696 4.33 -1.90 -16.03
C ASP A 696 5.39 -1.66 -14.94
N TYR A 697 5.81 -2.74 -14.26
CA TYR A 697 6.91 -2.77 -13.31
C TYR A 697 8.15 -3.46 -13.89
N GLY A 698 8.30 -3.53 -15.21
CA GLY A 698 9.49 -4.13 -15.81
C GLY A 698 10.76 -3.34 -15.50
N PHE A 699 11.91 -4.01 -15.58
CA PHE A 699 13.22 -3.38 -15.48
C PHE A 699 14.25 -4.14 -16.31
N ASP A 700 15.38 -3.51 -16.57
CA ASP A 700 16.53 -4.18 -17.16
C ASP A 700 17.37 -4.82 -16.06
N ALA A 701 17.51 -6.14 -16.11
CA ALA A 701 18.05 -6.95 -15.01
C ALA A 701 19.47 -7.47 -15.26
N SER A 702 20.03 -7.24 -16.45
CA SER A 702 21.34 -7.78 -16.83
C SER A 702 22.22 -6.73 -17.47
N ASP A 703 23.48 -6.71 -17.07
CA ASP A 703 24.56 -5.96 -17.71
C ASP A 703 25.31 -6.80 -18.77
N ARG A 704 24.78 -7.97 -19.17
CA ARG A 704 25.45 -8.96 -20.05
C ARG A 704 24.70 -9.32 -21.31
N ASP A 705 23.52 -8.79 -21.54
CA ASP A 705 22.71 -9.12 -22.71
C ASP A 705 22.96 -8.19 -23.93
N SER A 706 23.77 -7.14 -23.73
CA SER A 706 24.19 -6.14 -24.73
C SER A 706 23.04 -5.29 -25.31
N ARG A 707 21.91 -5.17 -24.62
CA ARG A 707 20.75 -4.37 -25.05
C ARG A 707 20.06 -3.77 -23.82
N ILE A 708 19.24 -2.75 -24.04
CA ILE A 708 18.33 -2.30 -22.98
C ILE A 708 17.10 -3.22 -23.02
N ASN A 709 16.87 -4.00 -21.96
CA ASN A 709 15.82 -5.03 -21.91
C ASN A 709 14.88 -4.85 -20.71
N ILE A 710 14.13 -3.75 -20.70
CA ILE A 710 13.08 -3.48 -19.71
C ILE A 710 11.91 -4.44 -19.92
N THR A 711 11.82 -5.47 -19.08
CA THR A 711 10.77 -6.49 -19.13
C THR A 711 10.32 -6.90 -17.72
N SER A 712 9.19 -7.57 -17.61
CA SER A 712 8.73 -8.16 -16.35
C SER A 712 9.62 -9.32 -15.92
N HIS A 713 9.84 -9.47 -14.61
CA HIS A 713 10.67 -10.50 -14.01
C HIS A 713 9.98 -11.11 -12.77
N PRO A 714 10.18 -12.40 -12.45
CA PRO A 714 9.57 -13.07 -11.30
C PRO A 714 10.26 -12.71 -9.97
N THR A 715 10.38 -11.41 -9.70
CA THR A 715 11.02 -10.84 -8.51
C THR A 715 10.10 -9.86 -7.79
N LEU A 716 10.32 -9.72 -6.48
CA LEU A 716 9.72 -8.67 -5.67
C LEU A 716 10.77 -7.59 -5.37
N GLY A 717 10.56 -6.39 -5.89
CA GLY A 717 11.41 -5.22 -5.60
C GLY A 717 11.06 -4.62 -4.26
N MET A 718 12.07 -4.33 -3.45
CA MET A 718 11.91 -3.69 -2.14
C MET A 718 11.94 -2.18 -2.33
N PHE A 719 10.99 -1.44 -1.77
CA PHE A 719 10.92 0.01 -2.04
C PHE A 719 12.10 0.78 -1.48
N MET A 720 12.68 0.37 -0.34
CA MET A 720 14.00 0.80 0.17
C MET A 720 14.42 2.22 -0.26
N PRO A 721 13.90 3.25 0.42
CA PRO A 721 14.11 4.60 -0.02
C PRO A 721 15.35 5.20 0.62
N ASP A 722 16.12 5.92 -0.19
CA ASP A 722 17.28 6.69 0.25
C ASP A 722 16.78 8.05 0.78
N ALA A 723 16.22 8.90 -0.10
CA ALA A 723 15.59 10.14 0.31
C ALA A 723 14.06 10.05 0.50
N ILE A 724 13.56 10.77 1.52
CA ILE A 724 12.13 10.98 1.77
C ILE A 724 11.75 12.47 1.93
N ALA A 725 10.52 12.81 1.56
CA ALA A 725 9.95 14.13 1.77
C ALA A 725 8.44 14.06 2.05
N ALA A 726 7.92 14.93 2.93
CA ALA A 726 6.50 14.95 3.27
C ALA A 726 5.82 16.23 2.76
N TYR A 727 4.54 16.12 2.37
CA TYR A 727 3.74 17.24 1.92
C TYR A 727 2.24 17.05 2.26
N GLU A 728 1.46 18.12 2.10
CA GLU A 728 0.01 18.10 2.29
C GLU A 728 -0.71 18.13 0.94
N ALA A 729 -1.73 17.27 0.78
CA ALA A 729 -2.73 17.38 -0.28
C ALA A 729 -4.12 17.13 0.31
N ASP A 730 -5.08 17.99 -0.04
CA ASP A 730 -6.47 17.94 0.46
C ASP A 730 -6.58 17.81 2.00
N GLY A 731 -5.68 18.47 2.74
CA GLY A 731 -5.64 18.46 4.21
C GLY A 731 -5.11 17.16 4.83
N LYS A 732 -4.44 16.30 4.04
CA LYS A 732 -3.84 15.05 4.50
C LYS A 732 -2.35 15.02 4.19
N ALA A 733 -1.58 14.44 5.10
CA ALA A 733 -0.14 14.26 4.93
C ALA A 733 0.17 13.04 4.05
N TYR A 734 1.17 13.20 3.19
CA TYR A 734 1.72 12.15 2.34
C TYR A 734 3.25 12.19 2.43
N VAL A 735 3.87 11.01 2.27
CA VAL A 735 5.32 10.84 2.20
C VAL A 735 5.69 10.38 0.80
N VAL A 736 6.63 11.07 0.17
CA VAL A 736 7.22 10.73 -1.12
C VAL A 736 8.59 10.11 -0.86
N THR A 737 8.92 9.05 -1.59
CA THR A 737 10.16 8.29 -1.40
C THR A 737 10.91 8.12 -2.73
N ALA A 738 12.24 8.16 -2.68
CA ALA A 738 13.12 7.86 -3.81
C ALA A 738 13.75 6.47 -3.57
N ASN A 739 13.32 5.47 -4.35
CA ASN A 739 13.46 4.04 -4.03
C ASN A 739 14.73 3.43 -4.63
N GLU A 740 15.88 3.78 -4.08
CA GLU A 740 17.21 3.44 -4.61
C GLU A 740 17.60 2.00 -4.28
N GLY A 741 17.74 1.70 -2.98
CA GLY A 741 17.85 0.35 -2.43
C GLY A 741 19.27 -0.10 -2.12
N ASP A 742 19.93 0.52 -1.15
CA ASP A 742 21.13 -0.08 -0.56
C ASP A 742 20.86 -1.40 0.14
N SER A 743 21.94 -2.10 0.43
CA SER A 743 21.94 -3.40 1.08
C SER A 743 22.92 -3.38 2.25
N ARG A 744 22.81 -4.36 3.14
CA ARG A 744 23.87 -4.59 4.13
C ARG A 744 25.00 -5.43 3.53
N ASP A 745 26.09 -4.76 3.15
CA ASP A 745 27.30 -5.39 2.62
C ASP A 745 28.56 -4.91 3.36
N TYR A 746 28.94 -5.63 4.42
CA TYR A 746 30.11 -5.39 5.25
C TYR A 746 31.13 -6.54 5.14
N ASP A 747 32.41 -6.28 5.51
CA ASP A 747 33.48 -7.29 5.51
C ASP A 747 33.12 -8.51 6.39
N GLY A 748 32.45 -8.28 7.53
CA GLY A 748 32.03 -9.29 8.50
C GLY A 748 30.65 -9.91 8.26
N TYR A 749 29.80 -9.25 7.46
CA TYR A 749 28.42 -9.66 7.21
C TYR A 749 27.92 -9.09 5.88
N SER A 750 27.36 -9.93 5.01
CA SER A 750 26.76 -9.47 3.77
C SER A 750 25.49 -10.25 3.51
N GLU A 751 24.42 -9.54 3.20
CA GLU A 751 23.19 -10.16 2.69
C GLU A 751 23.19 -10.33 1.17
N GLU A 752 24.09 -9.63 0.46
CA GLU A 752 24.14 -9.59 -0.98
C GLU A 752 24.63 -10.92 -1.58
N VAL A 753 23.85 -11.43 -2.51
CA VAL A 753 24.26 -12.51 -3.41
C VAL A 753 23.77 -12.21 -4.82
N ARG A 754 24.09 -13.10 -5.77
CA ARG A 754 23.54 -13.03 -7.13
C ARG A 754 22.55 -14.15 -7.32
N VAL A 755 21.52 -13.92 -8.15
CA VAL A 755 20.48 -14.93 -8.42
C VAL A 755 21.06 -16.24 -8.94
N LYS A 756 22.16 -16.23 -9.71
CA LYS A 756 22.81 -17.47 -10.19
C LYS A 756 23.46 -18.32 -9.10
N ASP A 757 23.74 -17.71 -7.95
CA ASP A 757 24.37 -18.37 -6.81
C ASP A 757 23.32 -18.91 -5.82
N LEU A 758 22.04 -18.58 -6.02
CA LEU A 758 20.92 -19.14 -5.28
C LEU A 758 20.61 -20.58 -5.68
N THR A 759 20.07 -21.35 -4.73
CA THR A 759 19.30 -22.57 -5.04
C THR A 759 17.84 -22.15 -5.10
N LEU A 760 17.22 -22.18 -6.28
CA LEU A 760 15.81 -21.81 -6.44
C LEU A 760 14.91 -23.03 -6.26
N ASP A 761 13.78 -22.87 -5.57
CA ASP A 761 12.76 -23.91 -5.43
C ASP A 761 12.29 -24.33 -6.85
N PRO A 762 12.41 -25.62 -7.23
CA PRO A 762 11.92 -26.11 -8.51
C PRO A 762 10.42 -25.95 -8.75
N ALA A 763 9.60 -25.84 -7.70
CA ALA A 763 8.16 -25.60 -7.79
C ALA A 763 7.87 -24.13 -8.13
N ALA A 764 8.49 -23.19 -7.43
CA ALA A 764 8.37 -21.76 -7.72
C ALA A 764 9.05 -21.37 -9.05
N TYR A 765 10.22 -21.95 -9.35
CA TYR A 765 11.08 -21.62 -10.48
C TYR A 765 11.45 -22.83 -11.35
N PRO A 766 10.48 -23.45 -12.06
CA PRO A 766 10.72 -24.63 -12.89
C PRO A 766 11.68 -24.38 -14.08
N ASN A 767 11.93 -23.10 -14.40
CA ASN A 767 12.86 -22.64 -15.42
C ASN A 767 14.13 -21.99 -14.85
N ALA A 768 14.53 -22.32 -13.60
CA ALA A 768 15.69 -21.76 -12.90
C ALA A 768 16.96 -21.64 -13.77
N ALA A 769 17.32 -22.68 -14.53
CA ALA A 769 18.53 -22.65 -15.37
C ALA A 769 18.53 -21.58 -16.47
N GLU A 770 17.35 -21.18 -16.97
CA GLU A 770 17.23 -20.06 -17.90
C GLU A 770 17.30 -18.74 -17.15
N LEU A 771 16.55 -18.59 -16.05
CA LEU A 771 16.54 -17.38 -15.23
C LEU A 771 17.94 -17.04 -14.72
N GLN A 772 18.70 -18.03 -14.25
CA GLN A 772 20.02 -17.89 -13.67
C GLN A 772 21.16 -17.69 -14.70
N ALA A 773 20.87 -17.60 -15.99
CA ALA A 773 21.87 -17.22 -16.99
C ALA A 773 22.31 -15.76 -16.77
N ASP A 774 23.58 -15.45 -17.03
CA ASP A 774 24.13 -14.10 -16.83
C ASP A 774 23.40 -13.04 -17.66
N GLU A 775 22.92 -13.41 -18.86
CA GLU A 775 22.16 -12.55 -19.76
C GLU A 775 20.68 -12.35 -19.35
N ASN A 776 20.23 -13.04 -18.28
CA ASN A 776 18.89 -12.93 -17.71
C ASN A 776 18.98 -12.37 -16.28
N LEU A 777 18.50 -13.10 -15.26
CA LEU A 777 18.58 -12.66 -13.86
C LEU A 777 19.88 -13.05 -13.18
N GLY A 778 20.71 -13.93 -13.78
CA GLY A 778 21.84 -14.54 -13.08
C GLY A 778 22.82 -13.54 -12.46
N ARG A 779 22.93 -12.35 -13.05
CA ARG A 779 23.75 -11.26 -12.51
C ARG A 779 23.02 -10.40 -11.48
N LEU A 780 21.69 -10.33 -11.49
CA LEU A 780 20.93 -9.48 -10.58
C LEU A 780 21.35 -9.70 -9.12
N LYS A 781 21.71 -8.62 -8.42
CA LYS A 781 21.91 -8.64 -6.98
C LYS A 781 20.60 -8.89 -6.25
N THR A 782 20.66 -9.71 -5.22
CA THR A 782 19.52 -10.16 -4.42
C THR A 782 19.97 -10.45 -2.99
N THR A 783 19.02 -10.70 -2.10
CA THR A 783 19.26 -10.95 -0.68
C THR A 783 19.03 -12.42 -0.31
N THR A 784 19.73 -12.88 0.72
CA THR A 784 19.44 -14.15 1.43
C THR A 784 18.72 -13.95 2.76
N ALA A 785 18.49 -12.70 3.18
CA ALA A 785 17.79 -12.38 4.41
C ALA A 785 16.29 -12.73 4.38
N ASN A 786 15.72 -12.84 3.18
CA ASN A 786 14.33 -13.20 2.93
C ASN A 786 14.24 -14.12 1.69
N GLY A 787 13.13 -14.84 1.55
CA GLY A 787 12.81 -15.60 0.34
C GLY A 787 12.87 -17.12 0.49
N ASP A 788 13.39 -17.64 1.60
CA ASP A 788 13.25 -19.01 2.05
C ASP A 788 12.14 -19.05 3.12
N TYR A 789 10.91 -19.35 2.71
CA TYR A 789 9.73 -19.30 3.57
C TYR A 789 9.57 -20.53 4.46
N ASP A 790 10.13 -21.68 4.08
CA ASP A 790 10.03 -22.92 4.81
C ASP A 790 11.31 -23.37 5.53
N GLY A 791 12.40 -22.64 5.33
CA GLY A 791 13.68 -22.82 6.00
C GLY A 791 14.46 -24.04 5.51
N ASP A 792 14.17 -24.55 4.30
CA ASP A 792 14.83 -25.73 3.75
C ASP A 792 16.15 -25.41 3.00
N GLY A 793 16.41 -24.13 2.77
CA GLY A 793 17.62 -23.59 2.16
C GLY A 793 17.54 -23.39 0.64
N ASP A 794 16.41 -23.70 -0.01
CA ASP A 794 16.09 -23.18 -1.32
C ASP A 794 15.21 -21.91 -1.24
N VAL A 795 15.12 -21.19 -2.36
CA VAL A 795 14.47 -19.87 -2.42
C VAL A 795 13.14 -19.99 -3.15
N ASP A 796 12.07 -19.76 -2.39
CA ASP A 796 10.68 -19.64 -2.85
C ASP A 796 10.41 -18.33 -3.59
N GLN A 797 11.11 -17.25 -3.19
CA GLN A 797 10.89 -15.91 -3.72
C GLN A 797 12.20 -15.12 -3.85
N ILE A 798 12.52 -14.71 -5.09
CA ILE A 798 13.63 -13.80 -5.38
C ILE A 798 13.21 -12.35 -5.08
N TYR A 799 14.04 -11.63 -4.34
CA TYR A 799 13.89 -10.19 -4.10
C TYR A 799 14.93 -9.38 -4.89
N SER A 800 14.57 -8.18 -5.33
CA SER A 800 15.54 -7.21 -5.88
C SER A 800 15.64 -6.00 -4.97
N PHE A 801 16.86 -5.48 -4.82
CA PHE A 801 17.09 -4.22 -4.14
C PHE A 801 16.50 -3.06 -4.94
N GLY A 802 15.89 -2.12 -4.23
CA GLY A 802 15.30 -0.93 -4.81
C GLY A 802 13.98 -1.14 -5.55
N GLY A 803 13.12 -0.13 -5.48
CA GLY A 803 11.91 -0.04 -6.29
C GLY A 803 12.20 0.47 -7.71
N ARG A 804 13.37 1.10 -7.91
CA ARG A 804 13.81 1.78 -9.14
C ARG A 804 12.78 2.80 -9.63
N SER A 805 12.13 3.46 -8.66
CA SER A 805 10.97 4.33 -8.83
C SER A 805 10.95 5.43 -7.78
N PHE A 806 9.94 6.29 -7.84
CA PHE A 806 9.49 7.01 -6.66
C PHE A 806 8.10 6.51 -6.28
N SER A 807 7.77 6.59 -4.99
CA SER A 807 6.45 6.23 -4.49
C SER A 807 5.85 7.35 -3.65
N ILE A 808 4.53 7.32 -3.49
CA ILE A 808 3.78 8.17 -2.57
C ILE A 808 3.01 7.26 -1.63
N PHE A 809 3.19 7.47 -0.33
CA PHE A 809 2.48 6.81 0.75
C PHE A 809 1.59 7.82 1.48
N ASP A 810 0.45 7.36 1.99
CA ASP A 810 -0.31 8.15 2.97
C ASP A 810 0.35 8.11 4.35
N ALA A 811 -0.18 8.89 5.29
CA ALA A 811 0.33 8.97 6.67
C ALA A 811 0.34 7.63 7.43
N TYR A 812 -0.30 6.57 6.93
CA TYR A 812 -0.38 5.25 7.56
C TYR A 812 0.39 4.17 6.80
N GLY A 813 1.23 4.56 5.83
CA GLY A 813 2.06 3.64 5.06
C GLY A 813 1.30 2.89 3.97
N ASN A 814 0.10 3.33 3.59
CA ASN A 814 -0.56 2.75 2.42
C ASN A 814 0.07 3.32 1.15
N LEU A 815 0.49 2.45 0.23
CA LEU A 815 0.97 2.86 -1.10
C LEU A 815 -0.19 3.48 -1.89
N VAL A 816 -0.04 4.77 -2.23
CA VAL A 816 -1.00 5.56 -3.01
C VAL A 816 -0.63 5.57 -4.49
N TYR A 817 0.67 5.70 -4.80
CA TYR A 817 1.18 5.71 -6.15
C TYR A 817 2.62 5.19 -6.20
N ASP A 818 2.99 4.51 -7.29
CA ASP A 818 4.36 4.21 -7.65
C ASP A 818 4.58 4.54 -9.13
N SER A 819 5.74 5.10 -9.48
CA SER A 819 6.07 5.45 -10.87
C SER A 819 6.32 4.25 -11.78
N GLY A 820 6.35 3.03 -11.23
CA GLY A 820 6.54 1.81 -12.00
C GLY A 820 7.89 1.79 -12.71
N GLN A 821 7.89 1.41 -13.99
CA GLN A 821 9.08 1.40 -14.83
C GLN A 821 9.40 2.73 -15.53
N ASP A 822 8.72 3.82 -15.13
CA ASP A 822 8.82 5.12 -15.80
C ASP A 822 10.28 5.57 -15.92
N PHE A 823 11.07 5.50 -14.84
CA PHE A 823 12.41 6.05 -14.83
C PHE A 823 13.34 5.35 -15.83
N GLY A 824 13.41 4.01 -15.79
CA GLY A 824 14.17 3.24 -16.76
C GLY A 824 13.67 3.48 -18.19
N THR A 825 12.35 3.56 -18.39
CA THR A 825 11.80 3.77 -19.74
C THR A 825 12.13 5.16 -20.27
N ILE A 826 11.98 6.20 -19.46
CA ILE A 826 12.34 7.58 -19.79
C ILE A 826 13.84 7.68 -20.10
N ALA A 827 14.70 7.15 -19.23
CA ALA A 827 16.15 7.15 -19.41
C ALA A 827 16.57 6.44 -20.70
N SER A 828 16.03 5.24 -20.95
CA SER A 828 16.31 4.47 -22.17
C SER A 828 15.90 5.20 -23.45
N PHE A 829 14.88 6.08 -23.36
CA PHE A 829 14.38 6.84 -24.48
C PHE A 829 15.19 8.12 -24.72
N ILE A 830 15.45 8.89 -23.66
CA ILE A 830 16.11 10.20 -23.74
C ILE A 830 17.62 10.01 -23.93
N GLU A 831 18.25 9.09 -23.19
CA GLU A 831 19.69 8.88 -23.16
C GLU A 831 20.11 7.40 -23.28
N PRO A 832 19.68 6.66 -24.32
CA PRO A 832 20.04 5.24 -24.49
C PRO A 832 21.54 4.96 -24.55
N GLY A 833 22.37 5.97 -24.83
CA GLY A 833 23.83 5.83 -24.84
C GLY A 833 24.48 5.83 -23.45
N LEU A 834 23.74 6.27 -22.43
CA LEU A 834 24.15 6.45 -21.03
C LEU A 834 23.19 5.74 -20.07
N PHE A 835 22.42 4.77 -20.57
CA PHE A 835 21.43 4.06 -19.75
C PHE A 835 22.12 3.27 -18.65
N ASN A 836 21.69 3.47 -17.39
CA ASN A 836 22.19 2.79 -16.19
C ASN A 836 23.73 2.71 -16.17
N GLU A 837 24.38 3.83 -16.52
CA GLU A 837 25.82 3.87 -16.73
C GLU A 837 26.59 3.93 -15.41
N ASP A 838 27.74 3.26 -15.38
CA ASP A 838 28.68 3.31 -14.27
C ASP A 838 30.10 3.50 -14.78
N GLU A 839 30.82 4.52 -14.31
CA GLU A 839 32.22 4.81 -14.67
C GLU A 839 32.56 4.76 -16.19
N GLY A 840 31.61 5.12 -17.05
CA GLY A 840 31.69 5.12 -18.50
C GLY A 840 31.21 3.83 -19.17
N GLU A 841 30.83 2.82 -18.39
CA GLU A 841 30.22 1.57 -18.85
C GLU A 841 28.71 1.72 -18.92
N LYS A 842 28.19 1.88 -20.15
CA LYS A 842 26.75 1.80 -20.40
C LYS A 842 26.23 0.45 -19.88
N ASP A 843 25.07 0.48 -19.22
CA ASP A 843 24.34 -0.69 -18.72
C ASP A 843 24.98 -1.35 -17.50
N GLY A 844 26.00 -0.71 -16.90
CA GLY A 844 26.77 -1.26 -15.78
C GLY A 844 26.00 -1.42 -14.48
N ARG A 845 24.84 -0.76 -14.33
CA ARG A 845 23.99 -0.82 -13.11
C ARG A 845 22.68 -1.56 -13.31
N SER A 846 22.41 -2.14 -14.49
CA SER A 846 21.17 -2.86 -14.74
C SER A 846 21.02 -4.12 -13.88
N ASP A 847 22.11 -4.85 -13.61
CA ASP A 847 22.10 -5.98 -12.68
C ASP A 847 22.06 -5.57 -11.19
N ASP A 848 21.93 -4.28 -10.87
CA ASP A 848 21.96 -3.76 -9.50
C ASP A 848 20.73 -2.89 -9.18
N LYS A 849 20.85 -1.56 -9.10
CA LYS A 849 19.72 -0.65 -8.76
C LYS A 849 19.29 0.25 -9.94
N GLY A 850 19.89 0.08 -11.11
CA GLY A 850 19.46 0.68 -12.38
C GLY A 850 19.81 2.17 -12.51
N VAL A 851 18.79 3.04 -12.43
CA VAL A 851 18.98 4.50 -12.56
C VAL A 851 19.36 5.15 -11.22
N GLU A 852 19.02 4.48 -10.11
CA GLU A 852 19.36 4.84 -8.72
C GLU A 852 18.72 6.17 -8.28
N PRO A 853 17.39 6.16 -8.01
CA PRO A 853 16.70 7.36 -7.53
C PRO A 853 17.09 7.70 -6.09
N GLU A 854 18.09 8.56 -5.97
CA GLU A 854 18.77 8.95 -4.73
C GLU A 854 18.11 10.18 -4.09
N ALA A 855 18.36 11.35 -4.68
CA ALA A 855 17.90 12.61 -4.14
C ALA A 855 16.39 12.87 -4.32
N LEU A 856 15.76 13.53 -3.33
CA LEU A 856 14.39 14.00 -3.43
C LEU A 856 14.20 15.41 -2.86
N ALA A 857 13.47 16.26 -3.59
CA ALA A 857 12.95 17.52 -3.08
C ALA A 857 11.49 17.75 -3.49
N ILE A 858 10.74 18.42 -2.62
CA ILE A 858 9.38 18.90 -2.94
C ILE A 858 9.37 20.43 -2.97
N GLY A 859 8.70 21.00 -3.98
CA GLY A 859 8.51 22.43 -4.12
C GLY A 859 7.11 22.80 -4.57
N THR A 860 6.53 23.86 -3.98
CA THR A 860 5.25 24.41 -4.43
C THR A 860 5.48 25.62 -5.35
N ILE A 861 4.94 25.55 -6.56
CA ILE A 861 5.07 26.59 -7.59
C ILE A 861 3.69 26.86 -8.18
N GLY A 862 3.22 28.11 -8.12
CA GLY A 862 1.91 28.47 -8.70
C GLY A 862 0.70 27.78 -8.05
N GLY A 863 0.86 27.25 -6.83
CA GLY A 863 -0.16 26.45 -6.14
C GLY A 863 -0.17 24.97 -6.50
N TYR A 864 0.77 24.50 -7.33
CA TYR A 864 1.00 23.08 -7.60
C TYR A 864 2.21 22.57 -6.85
N THR A 865 2.17 21.32 -6.44
CA THR A 865 3.25 20.65 -5.73
C THR A 865 4.02 19.76 -6.71
N TYR A 866 5.34 19.91 -6.73
CA TYR A 866 6.23 19.14 -7.60
C TYR A 866 7.23 18.33 -6.78
N ALA A 867 7.46 17.09 -7.18
CA ALA A 867 8.61 16.29 -6.77
C ALA A 867 9.73 16.46 -7.80
N PHE A 868 10.95 16.68 -7.31
CA PHE A 868 12.19 16.64 -8.09
C PHE A 868 13.00 15.46 -7.57
N VAL A 869 13.27 14.48 -8.42
CA VAL A 869 13.99 13.25 -8.07
C VAL A 869 15.31 13.22 -8.83
N GLY A 870 16.42 13.06 -8.11
CA GLY A 870 17.76 12.87 -8.66
C GLY A 870 18.02 11.40 -8.96
N PHE A 871 18.71 11.12 -10.06
CA PHE A 871 19.18 9.78 -10.41
C PHE A 871 20.69 9.77 -10.31
N GLU A 872 21.26 9.00 -9.39
CA GLU A 872 22.69 8.93 -9.11
C GLU A 872 23.45 8.50 -10.38
N ARG A 873 23.14 7.29 -10.89
CA ARG A 873 23.83 6.67 -12.03
C ARG A 873 23.36 7.15 -13.37
N GLN A 874 22.09 7.50 -13.50
CA GLN A 874 21.63 8.15 -14.73
C GLN A 874 22.09 9.62 -14.81
N ASN A 875 22.48 10.21 -13.66
CA ASN A 875 22.93 11.58 -13.47
C ASN A 875 21.96 12.61 -14.04
N ALA A 876 20.70 12.46 -13.67
CA ALA A 876 19.61 13.27 -14.17
C ALA A 876 18.70 13.70 -13.04
N ILE A 877 17.87 14.70 -13.30
CA ILE A 877 16.80 15.13 -12.42
C ILE A 877 15.49 15.03 -13.20
N VAL A 878 14.52 14.32 -12.67
CA VAL A 878 13.15 14.31 -13.19
C VAL A 878 12.24 15.15 -12.32
N ALA A 879 11.22 15.76 -12.93
CA ALA A 879 10.19 16.48 -12.21
C ALA A 879 8.80 15.90 -12.48
N TYR A 880 8.02 15.72 -11.42
CA TYR A 880 6.63 15.26 -11.45
C TYR A 880 5.72 16.28 -10.77
N ASP A 881 4.55 16.58 -11.36
CA ASP A 881 3.44 17.26 -10.66
C ASP A 881 2.75 16.21 -9.79
N ILE A 882 2.84 16.38 -8.47
CA ILE A 882 2.28 15.48 -7.44
C ILE A 882 1.14 16.15 -6.67
N THR A 883 0.56 17.22 -7.21
CA THR A 883 -0.54 17.96 -6.58
C THR A 883 -1.71 17.04 -6.22
N ASP A 884 -1.98 16.04 -7.05
CA ASP A 884 -2.85 14.93 -6.71
C ASP A 884 -2.00 13.67 -6.50
N PRO A 885 -1.90 13.17 -5.26
CA PRO A 885 -1.07 12.01 -4.94
C PRO A 885 -1.52 10.73 -5.66
N PHE A 886 -2.78 10.63 -6.08
CA PHE A 886 -3.32 9.45 -6.78
C PHE A 886 -3.10 9.50 -8.30
N SER A 887 -2.68 10.65 -8.84
CA SER A 887 -2.41 10.79 -10.27
C SER A 887 -1.23 11.73 -10.55
N PRO A 888 0.00 11.40 -10.09
CA PRO A 888 1.19 12.11 -10.47
C PRO A 888 1.43 12.15 -11.98
N MET A 889 2.08 13.22 -12.45
CA MET A 889 2.33 13.44 -13.87
C MET A 889 3.77 13.82 -14.15
N PHE A 890 4.44 13.09 -15.06
CA PHE A 890 5.77 13.47 -15.54
C PHE A 890 5.76 14.84 -16.24
N ILE A 891 6.72 15.68 -15.89
CA ILE A 891 6.85 17.04 -16.43
C ILE A 891 8.11 17.19 -17.29
N THR A 892 9.27 16.82 -16.76
CA THR A 892 10.54 17.06 -17.44
C THR A 892 11.64 16.13 -16.96
N TYR A 893 12.65 15.96 -17.79
CA TYR A 893 13.90 15.27 -17.51
C TYR A 893 15.03 16.25 -17.82
N TYR A 894 15.95 16.40 -16.89
CA TYR A 894 17.04 17.35 -16.97
C TYR A 894 18.37 16.66 -16.69
N ASN A 895 19.36 17.00 -17.50
CA ASN A 895 20.76 16.81 -17.20
C ASN A 895 21.53 18.00 -17.79
N ASN A 896 22.80 18.14 -17.41
CA ASN A 896 23.72 19.06 -18.05
C ASN A 896 25.01 18.36 -18.54
N ARG A 897 25.01 17.03 -18.54
CA ARG A 897 26.16 16.24 -18.99
C ARG A 897 26.33 16.32 -20.50
N THR A 898 27.58 16.28 -20.94
CA THR A 898 27.93 16.12 -22.35
C THR A 898 28.94 15.00 -22.52
N LEU A 899 28.64 14.07 -23.44
CA LEU A 899 29.56 13.04 -23.88
C LEU A 899 30.63 13.64 -24.80
N GLY A 900 31.86 13.72 -24.30
CA GLY A 900 33.02 14.18 -25.06
C GLY A 900 33.98 13.05 -25.43
N ALA A 901 34.94 13.34 -26.32
CA ALA A 901 36.03 12.41 -26.65
C ALA A 901 36.97 12.10 -25.48
N ASP A 902 36.92 12.92 -24.42
CA ASP A 902 37.74 12.81 -23.20
C ASP A 902 36.93 12.29 -21.99
N GLY A 903 35.74 11.72 -22.22
CA GLY A 903 34.81 11.27 -21.17
C GLY A 903 33.61 12.20 -20.95
N ILE A 904 32.89 11.95 -19.87
CA ILE A 904 31.70 12.70 -19.44
C ILE A 904 32.15 14.05 -18.86
N LYS A 905 31.48 15.14 -19.24
CA LYS A 905 31.68 16.49 -18.68
C LYS A 905 30.35 17.03 -18.17
N GLY A 906 30.36 17.70 -17.02
CA GLY A 906 29.17 18.23 -16.36
C GLY A 906 29.12 17.77 -14.92
N ASP A 907 27.97 17.96 -14.29
CA ASP A 907 27.74 17.50 -12.92
C ASP A 907 27.37 16.00 -12.91
N VAL A 908 27.86 15.25 -11.92
CA VAL A 908 27.81 13.78 -11.85
C VAL A 908 27.40 13.31 -10.46
N SER A 909 26.46 12.36 -10.37
CA SER A 909 25.89 11.77 -9.16
C SER A 909 25.12 12.79 -8.28
N PRO A 910 23.88 13.19 -8.67
CA PRO A 910 23.05 14.06 -7.84
C PRO A 910 22.61 13.36 -6.55
N GLU A 911 23.21 13.78 -5.44
CA GLU A 911 23.05 13.16 -4.12
C GLU A 911 21.90 13.80 -3.32
N ILE A 912 21.80 15.13 -3.40
CA ILE A 912 20.83 15.89 -2.64
C ILE A 912 20.26 17.00 -3.51
N ILE A 913 18.96 17.28 -3.36
CA ILE A 913 18.31 18.40 -4.00
C ILE A 913 17.69 19.30 -2.92
N LYS A 914 18.06 20.57 -2.91
CA LYS A 914 17.40 21.59 -2.12
C LYS A 914 16.55 22.49 -3.02
N PHE A 915 15.24 22.42 -2.85
CA PHE A 915 14.33 23.42 -3.44
C PHE A 915 14.42 24.74 -2.66
N VAL A 916 14.61 25.85 -3.39
CA VAL A 916 14.61 27.21 -2.85
C VAL A 916 13.46 27.98 -3.51
N PRO A 917 12.41 28.37 -2.76
CA PRO A 917 11.28 29.08 -3.34
C PRO A 917 11.68 30.48 -3.78
N ALA A 918 10.95 31.02 -4.76
CA ALA A 918 11.18 32.35 -5.33
C ALA A 918 11.28 33.49 -4.30
N VAL A 919 10.56 33.39 -3.17
CA VAL A 919 10.59 34.40 -2.11
C VAL A 919 11.93 34.44 -1.35
N ASP A 920 12.64 33.31 -1.34
CA ASP A 920 13.87 33.10 -0.59
C ASP A 920 15.12 33.16 -1.48
N SER A 921 14.95 33.21 -2.81
CA SER A 921 16.06 33.18 -3.75
C SER A 921 16.64 34.57 -4.08
N PRO A 922 17.93 34.66 -4.46
CA PRO A 922 18.57 35.94 -4.79
C PRO A 922 17.95 36.70 -5.96
N ASN A 923 17.32 35.99 -6.91
CA ASN A 923 16.78 36.55 -8.15
C ASN A 923 15.25 36.65 -8.16
N GLY A 924 14.56 36.17 -7.13
CA GLY A 924 13.10 36.16 -7.09
C GLY A 924 12.46 35.05 -7.92
N GLU A 925 13.23 34.03 -8.33
CA GLU A 925 12.77 32.86 -9.10
C GLU A 925 13.01 31.58 -8.31
N ASN A 926 12.22 30.52 -8.54
CA ASN A 926 12.45 29.24 -7.85
C ASN A 926 13.76 28.60 -8.32
N LEU A 927 14.53 28.02 -7.40
CA LEU A 927 15.82 27.36 -7.70
C LEU A 927 15.83 25.93 -7.16
N LEU A 928 16.65 25.09 -7.78
CA LEU A 928 17.22 23.88 -7.20
C LEU A 928 18.70 24.14 -6.94
N VAL A 929 19.15 23.85 -5.72
CA VAL A 929 20.57 23.76 -5.36
C VAL A 929 20.85 22.27 -5.18
N VAL A 930 21.74 21.72 -6.00
CA VAL A 930 21.95 20.27 -6.09
C VAL A 930 23.39 19.95 -5.75
N GLY A 931 23.60 19.04 -4.80
CA GLY A 931 24.90 18.47 -4.49
C GLY A 931 25.19 17.32 -5.45
N TYR A 932 26.40 17.29 -5.99
CA TYR A 932 26.85 16.25 -6.91
C TYR A 932 28.13 15.62 -6.39
N GLU A 933 28.03 14.42 -5.83
CA GLU A 933 29.07 13.81 -5.01
C GLU A 933 30.31 13.46 -5.84
N VAL A 934 30.12 12.72 -6.93
CA VAL A 934 31.22 12.20 -7.75
C VAL A 934 31.97 13.32 -8.47
N SER A 935 31.26 14.36 -8.97
CA SER A 935 31.95 15.53 -9.53
C SER A 935 32.49 16.48 -8.46
N GLY A 936 32.05 16.35 -7.20
CA GLY A 936 32.38 17.28 -6.13
C GLY A 936 31.90 18.69 -6.44
N SER A 937 30.68 18.84 -6.95
CA SER A 937 30.15 20.12 -7.43
C SER A 937 28.78 20.46 -6.84
N VAL A 938 28.45 21.75 -6.80
CA VAL A 938 27.12 22.24 -6.43
C VAL A 938 26.50 22.94 -7.63
N GLY A 939 25.45 22.35 -8.20
CA GLY A 939 24.69 22.89 -9.31
C GLY A 939 23.62 23.88 -8.85
N ILE A 940 23.54 25.03 -9.52
CA ILE A 940 22.46 26.02 -9.35
C ILE A 940 21.58 25.98 -10.59
N ILE A 941 20.35 25.51 -10.43
CA ILE A 941 19.39 25.32 -11.50
C ILE A 941 18.19 26.22 -11.25
N GLN A 942 17.88 27.11 -12.18
CA GLN A 942 16.65 27.88 -12.12
C GLN A 942 15.49 27.06 -12.66
N VAL A 943 14.42 27.01 -11.88
CA VAL A 943 13.15 26.43 -12.28
C VAL A 943 12.42 27.46 -13.15
N GLY A 944 12.34 27.20 -14.45
CA GLY A 944 11.79 28.15 -15.42
C GLY A 944 10.30 28.43 -15.20
N GLY A 945 9.86 29.64 -15.57
CA GLY A 945 8.43 30.00 -15.55
C GLY A 945 7.55 29.16 -16.50
N GLU A 946 8.14 28.35 -17.39
CA GLU A 946 7.41 27.43 -18.27
C GLU A 946 7.03 26.07 -17.64
N LEU A 947 7.52 25.74 -16.43
CA LEU A 947 6.91 24.68 -15.60
C LEU A 947 5.44 25.02 -15.27
N VAL A 948 5.14 26.32 -15.39
CA VAL A 948 3.92 27.00 -14.96
C VAL A 948 3.10 27.51 -16.18
N SER A 949 3.73 27.83 -17.32
CA SER A 949 3.11 28.68 -18.35
C SER A 949 2.18 28.01 -19.39
N ILE A 950 2.19 26.68 -19.57
CA ILE A 950 1.21 26.01 -20.47
C ILE A 950 0.05 25.35 -19.70
N SER A 951 0.23 25.10 -18.40
CA SER A 951 -0.80 24.56 -17.51
C SER A 951 -1.71 25.66 -16.92
N GLU A 952 -1.21 26.88 -16.67
CA GLU A 952 -1.95 27.85 -15.86
C GLU A 952 -2.99 28.72 -16.57
N GLU A 953 -2.99 28.89 -17.90
CA GLU A 953 -3.92 29.86 -18.50
C GLU A 953 -5.41 29.49 -18.34
N LEU A 954 -5.76 28.28 -17.85
CA LEU A 954 -7.15 27.84 -17.65
C LEU A 954 -7.37 26.78 -16.52
N ARG A 955 -6.55 26.72 -15.46
CA ARG A 955 -6.74 25.69 -14.40
C ARG A 955 -7.91 25.97 -13.40
N ASP A 956 -8.55 27.15 -13.42
CA ASP A 956 -9.84 27.40 -12.75
C ASP A 956 -11.02 27.22 -13.73
N ALA A 957 -12.02 26.35 -13.56
CA ALA A 957 -12.38 25.41 -12.51
C ALA A 957 -13.03 24.19 -13.21
N THR A 958 -12.76 22.97 -12.73
CA THR A 958 -13.09 21.63 -13.30
C THR A 958 -12.09 21.05 -14.34
N ALA A 959 -10.82 21.48 -14.30
CA ALA A 959 -9.79 21.20 -15.32
C ALA A 959 -9.57 19.70 -15.60
N PHE A 960 -9.53 19.36 -16.88
CA PHE A 960 -9.36 17.97 -17.31
C PHE A 960 -7.96 17.44 -16.98
N ARG A 961 -7.87 16.13 -16.81
CA ARG A 961 -6.61 15.39 -16.60
C ARG A 961 -6.49 14.28 -17.63
N ALA A 962 -5.29 14.12 -18.19
CA ALA A 962 -4.87 13.04 -19.06
C ALA A 962 -3.89 12.12 -18.31
N PHE A 963 -4.18 10.83 -18.24
CA PHE A 963 -3.35 9.84 -17.55
C PHE A 963 -3.45 8.47 -18.26
N PRO A 964 -2.47 7.57 -18.12
CA PRO A 964 -1.18 7.79 -17.46
C PRO A 964 -0.32 8.80 -18.24
N ASN A 965 0.58 9.47 -17.52
CA ASN A 965 1.61 10.32 -18.12
C ASN A 965 2.94 10.05 -17.39
N PRO A 966 3.86 9.28 -18.00
CA PRO A 966 3.94 8.93 -19.43
C PRO A 966 2.85 7.95 -19.95
N ALA A 967 2.59 7.96 -21.25
CA ALA A 967 1.57 7.13 -21.92
C ALA A 967 2.19 6.18 -22.94
N VAL A 968 1.76 4.90 -22.94
CA VAL A 968 2.17 3.90 -23.92
C VAL A 968 1.12 3.75 -25.02
N ASP A 969 -0.01 3.09 -24.77
CA ASP A 969 -1.01 2.81 -25.83
C ASP A 969 -2.24 3.70 -25.76
N ARG A 970 -2.61 4.11 -24.56
CA ARG A 970 -3.84 4.85 -24.30
C ARG A 970 -3.62 5.96 -23.29
N ILE A 971 -4.51 6.95 -23.38
CA ILE A 971 -4.66 8.04 -22.43
C ILE A 971 -6.13 8.12 -22.07
N PHE A 972 -6.42 8.16 -20.79
CA PHE A 972 -7.74 8.35 -20.19
C PHE A 972 -7.90 9.78 -19.73
N PHE A 973 -9.15 10.21 -19.70
CA PHE A 973 -9.54 11.52 -19.20
C PHE A 973 -10.44 11.37 -17.99
N ASN A 974 -10.21 12.20 -16.96
CA ASN A 974 -11.07 12.24 -15.78
C ASN A 974 -12.51 12.73 -16.09
N GLN A 975 -12.75 13.21 -17.30
CA GLN A 975 -14.05 13.56 -17.84
C GLN A 975 -14.03 13.51 -19.37
N PRO A 976 -15.18 13.33 -20.05
CA PRO A 976 -15.23 13.45 -21.50
C PRO A 976 -14.78 14.84 -21.98
N ILE A 977 -13.82 14.89 -22.90
CA ILE A 977 -13.28 16.14 -23.45
C ILE A 977 -13.47 16.26 -24.97
N SER A 978 -13.52 17.50 -25.45
CA SER A 978 -13.37 17.85 -26.86
C SER A 978 -12.14 18.74 -27.01
N GLY A 979 -11.41 18.66 -28.12
CA GLY A 979 -10.15 19.39 -28.26
C GLY A 979 -9.27 18.96 -29.43
N GLN A 980 -8.00 19.33 -29.36
CA GLN A 980 -6.97 19.07 -30.36
C GLN A 980 -5.70 18.57 -29.68
N VAL A 981 -4.93 17.73 -30.36
CA VAL A 981 -3.62 17.27 -29.88
C VAL A 981 -2.54 17.70 -30.87
N PHE A 982 -1.45 18.25 -30.36
CA PHE A 982 -0.31 18.71 -31.13
C PHE A 982 0.95 17.93 -30.75
N ASP A 983 1.86 17.72 -31.70
CA ASP A 983 3.21 17.22 -31.41
C ASP A 983 4.11 18.35 -30.85
N ALA A 984 5.33 18.00 -30.43
CA ALA A 984 6.31 18.95 -29.91
C ALA A 984 6.68 20.09 -30.88
N ASN A 985 6.43 19.94 -32.18
CA ASN A 985 6.66 20.97 -33.18
C ASN A 985 5.42 21.86 -33.41
N GLY A 986 4.35 21.68 -32.63
CA GLY A 986 3.09 22.39 -32.76
C GLY A 986 2.25 21.92 -33.95
N ARG A 987 2.55 20.77 -34.55
CA ARG A 987 1.74 20.22 -35.64
C ARG A 987 0.55 19.47 -35.05
N LEU A 988 -0.65 19.76 -35.57
CA LEU A 988 -1.87 19.04 -35.20
C LEU A 988 -1.75 17.56 -35.58
N VAL A 989 -1.94 16.69 -34.58
CA VAL A 989 -1.90 15.23 -34.67
C VAL A 989 -3.32 14.69 -34.84
N THR A 990 -4.25 15.10 -33.96
CA THR A 990 -5.66 14.68 -34.01
C THR A 990 -6.60 15.71 -33.38
N THR A 991 -7.91 15.54 -33.62
CA THR A 991 -8.99 16.30 -32.98
C THR A 991 -9.90 15.32 -32.23
N MET A 992 -10.37 15.71 -31.06
CA MET A 992 -11.22 14.94 -30.15
C MET A 992 -12.60 15.58 -30.02
N GLN A 993 -13.64 14.76 -29.90
CA GLN A 993 -15.00 15.25 -29.63
C GLN A 993 -15.71 14.34 -28.64
N ASN A 994 -15.92 14.84 -27.43
CA ASN A 994 -16.60 14.17 -26.31
C ASN A 994 -16.07 12.75 -26.05
N VAL A 995 -14.76 12.61 -25.92
CA VAL A 995 -14.07 11.34 -25.68
C VAL A 995 -13.60 11.25 -24.23
N ALA A 996 -13.74 10.09 -23.61
CA ALA A 996 -13.19 9.79 -22.28
C ALA A 996 -11.79 9.14 -22.35
N GLU A 997 -11.34 8.76 -23.54
CA GLU A 997 -10.01 8.19 -23.78
C GLU A 997 -9.53 8.47 -25.21
N MET A 998 -8.22 8.31 -25.42
CA MET A 998 -7.57 8.31 -26.73
C MET A 998 -6.66 7.08 -26.87
N ASN A 999 -6.74 6.42 -28.02
CA ASN A 999 -5.73 5.47 -28.45
C ASN A 999 -4.58 6.25 -29.13
N VAL A 1000 -3.40 6.20 -28.51
CA VAL A 1000 -2.17 6.83 -29.01
C VAL A 1000 -1.19 5.79 -29.55
N ASN A 1001 -1.59 4.53 -29.63
CA ASN A 1001 -0.80 3.46 -30.24
C ASN A 1001 -0.46 3.81 -31.70
N GLY A 1002 0.81 3.64 -32.06
CA GLY A 1002 1.36 3.98 -33.37
C GLY A 1002 1.71 5.46 -33.57
N TRP A 1003 1.46 6.32 -32.58
CA TRP A 1003 2.00 7.68 -32.59
C TRP A 1003 3.52 7.62 -32.37
N PRO A 1004 4.32 8.47 -33.05
CA PRO A 1004 5.74 8.57 -32.76
C PRO A 1004 5.97 8.91 -31.27
N ALA A 1005 6.97 8.29 -30.65
CA ALA A 1005 7.41 8.68 -29.32
C ALA A 1005 7.80 10.17 -29.29
N GLY A 1006 7.48 10.84 -28.19
CA GLY A 1006 7.75 12.27 -28.02
C GLY A 1006 6.73 12.98 -27.13
N LEU A 1007 6.99 14.26 -26.89
CA LEU A 1007 6.11 15.12 -26.11
C LEU A 1007 4.92 15.61 -26.97
N TYR A 1008 3.72 15.51 -26.41
CA TYR A 1008 2.48 15.98 -27.04
C TYR A 1008 1.77 16.99 -26.16
N LEU A 1009 0.97 17.86 -26.77
CA LEU A 1009 0.13 18.84 -26.10
C LEU A 1009 -1.34 18.62 -26.46
N ILE A 1010 -2.14 18.28 -25.46
CA ILE A 1010 -3.60 18.28 -25.53
C ILE A 1010 -4.09 19.71 -25.27
N ALA A 1011 -4.93 20.24 -26.15
CA ALA A 1011 -5.62 21.51 -25.97
C ALA A 1011 -7.13 21.29 -26.07
N THR A 1012 -7.84 21.49 -24.97
CA THR A 1012 -9.28 21.22 -24.88
C THR A 1012 -10.12 22.46 -25.16
N GLU A 1013 -11.36 22.23 -25.58
CA GLU A 1013 -12.40 23.26 -25.68
C GLU A 1013 -12.96 23.54 -24.29
N GLY A 1014 -12.42 24.53 -23.59
CA GLY A 1014 -12.98 25.03 -22.32
C GLY A 1014 -12.45 24.39 -21.03
N HIS A 1015 -11.54 23.40 -21.11
CA HIS A 1015 -10.97 22.72 -19.93
C HIS A 1015 -9.43 22.83 -19.84
N GLY A 1016 -8.82 23.75 -20.59
CA GLY A 1016 -7.37 24.01 -20.56
C GLY A 1016 -6.51 23.15 -21.49
N ARG A 1017 -5.21 23.09 -21.20
CA ARG A 1017 -4.20 22.36 -21.98
C ARG A 1017 -3.35 21.48 -21.06
N GLN A 1018 -2.86 20.35 -21.55
CA GLN A 1018 -2.00 19.42 -20.80
C GLN A 1018 -0.96 18.77 -21.71
N ARG A 1019 0.28 18.65 -21.23
CA ARG A 1019 1.33 17.87 -21.90
C ARG A 1019 1.28 16.41 -21.45
N PHE A 1020 1.65 15.50 -22.34
CA PHE A 1020 1.97 14.12 -21.97
C PHE A 1020 3.16 13.61 -22.79
N LEU A 1021 3.93 12.71 -22.20
CA LEU A 1021 4.99 11.99 -22.90
C LEU A 1021 4.43 10.71 -23.51
N LYS A 1022 4.50 10.57 -24.83
CA LYS A 1022 4.28 9.28 -25.52
C LYS A 1022 5.61 8.53 -25.53
N LEU A 1023 5.63 7.34 -24.93
CA LEU A 1023 6.78 6.44 -24.93
C LEU A 1023 6.90 5.64 -26.23
#